data_AF-A0A5C7H3U2-F1
#
_entry.id   AF-A0A5C7H3U2-F1
#
_cell.length_a   1.000
_cell.length_b   1.000
_cell.length_c   1.000
_cell.angle_alpha   90.00
_cell.angle_beta   90.00
_cell.angle_gamma   90.00
#
_symmetry.space_group_name_H-M   'P 1'
#
loop_
_entity.id
_entity.type
_entity.pdbx_description
1 polymer ?
#
loop_
_entity_poly.entity_id
_entity_poly.type
_entity_poly.pdbx_seq_one_letter_code
_entity_poly.pdbx_strand_id
1 'polypeptide(L)'
;MLFFFFFFFFYCFISPLTFAAAYDLLDPHGRIDIKWDVMSWTPDDYVIETLFIEMHTLTRDMNFQAVVTINNNQMYRQIMSPGWTLGWTWAKKEVIWSMVGAQGTDQGDCSKFKGNIPHCCSRNPAIVDLTPGVPKNQQFSQCCKDGELASLGEDPAASVSSFQLSVGLSGTWNKTVRLPKNFYLLGLGPGYTCSAATVVQPSTFFSSGGRRKTYAMMSWTVTCSYSQTLASKNDPKSFSTAKSDIPVVPQLQCTNHMCPIRVHWHVKTNYKEHWCVKIAITNFKYQMNNTQWTLVVRHPNLKNVTDVYHFVYKPLTLYESINDTGMFHGIKYYNELLPEAGPHGNVQSELIFEKDKNTFTLERGWAFPLQVYFNGDECMMPPPDAYPFLPNAAPTVPASAYHIATRLQPRLVLKYAYLLLLMIFSHAADGYVAVVTMTNFQMYRHIMSPGWTLGWTWSKKEVIWGMVGAQATEQGDCSKFKGNIPHCCKRNPTVVDLLPGVPFNQQIANCCKGGVVASQGQDTSAAVSSFQVSVGLSGSSNRTVRLPKNFTLLGPGKGYTCSQAKPVPPTVFISPDGRRKTQAMMTWNVTCTYSQILASQHPTCCVSLSSFYNSVITPCPACSCGCQNNNSCVASGSETIRSVVGTNRSTLNNAPSIQCTQHMCPIRVHWHVKLNYKEYWRVKISVTNFNYQVNYTQWTLVVQHPNLNNVTQVFSFAYKPLVPYRSTNDSGMFYGLKFFNDVLMEAGPSGNIQSELILEKDIDTFTFKEGWAFPRNIYFNGDECKMPLPEDYPFLPNSAHSNQIASLTLAAFLLLTLLAFW
;
A
#
# COMPACT_ATOMS: atom_id res chain seq x y z
N MET A 1 26.85 35.50 -62.81
CA MET A 1 25.68 34.60 -62.84
C MET A 1 25.96 33.15 -62.38
N LEU A 2 27.15 32.84 -61.86
CA LEU A 2 27.49 31.52 -61.27
C LEU A 2 27.56 31.53 -59.73
N PHE A 3 27.70 32.71 -59.12
CA PHE A 3 27.80 32.87 -57.67
C PHE A 3 26.44 32.81 -56.94
N PHE A 4 25.34 33.14 -57.62
CA PHE A 4 23.99 33.12 -57.04
C PHE A 4 23.37 31.72 -56.99
N PHE A 5 23.80 30.80 -57.86
CA PHE A 5 23.28 29.43 -57.88
C PHE A 5 23.83 28.55 -56.75
N PHE A 6 25.05 28.86 -56.27
CA PHE A 6 25.69 28.08 -55.20
C PHE A 6 25.07 28.38 -53.81
N PHE A 7 24.56 29.60 -53.59
CA PHE A 7 23.95 29.97 -52.32
C PHE A 7 22.55 29.37 -52.12
N PHE A 8 21.78 29.18 -53.21
CA PHE A 8 20.44 28.60 -53.12
C PHE A 8 20.47 27.09 -52.85
N PHE A 9 21.47 26.38 -53.39
CA PHE A 9 21.63 24.94 -53.15
C PHE A 9 22.12 24.62 -51.73
N PHE A 10 22.90 25.52 -51.11
CA PHE A 10 23.38 25.33 -49.74
C PHE A 10 22.33 25.69 -48.66
N TYR A 11 21.38 26.58 -48.97
CA TYR A 11 20.31 26.96 -48.03
C TYR A 11 19.17 25.93 -47.96
N CYS A 12 18.95 25.12 -49.00
CA CYS A 12 17.96 24.04 -48.99
C CYS A 12 18.44 22.72 -48.34
N PHE A 13 19.74 22.56 -48.06
CA PHE A 13 20.30 21.37 -47.41
C PHE A 13 20.67 21.57 -45.93
N ILE A 14 20.43 22.76 -45.38
CA ILE A 14 20.57 23.07 -43.95
C ILE A 14 19.21 23.55 -43.40
N SER A 15 18.15 22.80 -43.69
CA SER A 15 17.08 22.71 -42.69
C SER A 15 17.57 21.70 -41.65
N PRO A 16 17.73 22.05 -40.37
CA PRO A 16 17.70 21.02 -39.36
C PRO A 16 16.33 20.36 -39.54
N LEU A 17 16.31 19.06 -39.83
CA LEU A 17 15.16 18.26 -39.45
C LEU A 17 15.03 18.48 -37.95
N THR A 18 14.15 19.40 -37.57
CA THR A 18 13.60 19.44 -36.23
C THR A 18 12.89 18.10 -36.11
N PHE A 19 13.54 17.14 -35.46
CA PHE A 19 12.82 16.10 -34.77
C PHE A 19 11.89 16.87 -33.82
N ALA A 20 10.65 17.09 -34.25
CA ALA A 20 9.58 17.48 -33.37
C ALA A 20 9.34 16.27 -32.46
N ALA A 21 10.20 16.11 -31.45
CA ALA A 21 9.78 15.45 -30.24
C ALA A 21 8.63 16.30 -29.73
N ALA A 22 7.40 15.78 -29.84
CA ALA A 22 6.22 16.40 -29.28
C ALA A 22 6.46 16.55 -27.78
N TYR A 23 6.91 17.73 -27.38
CA TYR A 23 7.25 18.04 -26.01
C TYR A 23 5.94 18.39 -25.30
N ASP A 24 5.52 17.55 -24.36
CA ASP A 24 4.35 17.82 -23.53
C ASP A 24 4.70 18.84 -22.45
N LEU A 25 4.14 20.05 -22.54
CA LEU A 25 4.43 21.14 -21.61
C LEU A 25 3.96 20.84 -20.18
N LEU A 26 2.97 19.95 -20.01
CA LEU A 26 2.44 19.55 -18.70
C LEU A 26 3.20 18.38 -18.08
N ASP A 27 3.98 17.64 -18.87
CA ASP A 27 4.79 16.51 -18.43
C ASP A 27 6.23 16.58 -18.98
N PRO A 28 7.07 17.50 -18.46
CA PRO A 28 8.45 17.70 -18.92
C PRO A 28 9.35 16.47 -18.68
N HIS A 29 8.89 15.52 -17.85
CA HIS A 29 9.57 14.26 -17.57
C HIS A 29 8.85 13.05 -18.18
N GLY A 30 7.95 13.27 -19.15
CA GLY A 30 7.05 12.27 -19.74
C GLY A 30 7.73 11.08 -20.42
N ARG A 31 8.38 10.23 -19.63
CA ARG A 31 9.21 9.10 -20.06
C ARG A 31 9.10 7.94 -19.08
N ILE A 32 9.39 6.75 -19.60
CA ILE A 32 9.53 5.53 -18.82
C ILE A 32 10.98 5.09 -18.96
N ASP A 33 11.69 4.97 -17.85
CA ASP A 33 13.06 4.48 -17.85
C ASP A 33 13.06 3.00 -17.46
N ILE A 34 13.72 2.18 -18.29
CA ILE A 34 13.95 0.76 -18.07
C ILE A 34 15.43 0.59 -17.76
N LYS A 35 15.69 0.32 -16.50
CA LYS A 35 17.01 0.19 -15.93
C LYS A 35 17.36 -1.27 -15.72
N TRP A 36 18.55 -1.66 -16.13
CA TRP A 36 19.02 -3.02 -16.05
C TRP A 36 20.27 -3.08 -15.18
N ASP A 37 20.14 -3.69 -14.00
CA ASP A 37 21.20 -3.79 -13.00
C ASP A 37 21.71 -5.23 -12.92
N VAL A 38 22.96 -5.46 -13.37
CA VAL A 38 23.63 -6.76 -13.24
C VAL A 38 24.11 -6.93 -11.81
N MET A 39 23.52 -7.89 -11.09
CA MET A 39 23.78 -8.10 -9.66
C MET A 39 24.97 -9.04 -9.42
N SER A 40 25.12 -10.07 -10.26
CA SER A 40 26.22 -11.03 -10.16
C SER A 40 26.49 -11.71 -11.50
N TRP A 41 27.74 -12.13 -11.69
CA TRP A 41 28.16 -13.03 -12.76
C TRP A 41 27.89 -14.48 -12.34
N THR A 42 27.50 -15.34 -13.27
CA THR A 42 27.50 -16.78 -13.01
C THR A 42 28.92 -17.29 -13.22
N PRO A 43 29.55 -17.98 -12.25
CA PRO A 43 30.92 -18.46 -12.39
C PRO A 43 31.06 -19.44 -13.55
N ASP A 44 32.12 -19.24 -14.34
CA ASP A 44 32.68 -20.26 -15.21
C ASP A 44 33.67 -21.02 -14.34
N ASP A 45 33.31 -22.15 -13.73
CA ASP A 45 34.23 -23.26 -13.42
C ASP A 45 33.61 -24.35 -12.52
N TYR A 46 34.04 -25.58 -12.80
CA TYR A 46 33.86 -26.78 -11.98
C TYR A 46 34.44 -26.56 -10.57
N VAL A 47 33.59 -26.60 -9.53
CA VAL A 47 34.10 -26.86 -8.18
C VAL A 47 34.22 -28.37 -8.00
N ILE A 48 35.39 -28.90 -8.33
CA ILE A 48 35.86 -30.15 -7.73
C ILE A 48 36.25 -29.77 -6.29
N GLU A 49 35.48 -30.24 -5.31
CA GLU A 49 35.98 -30.32 -3.93
C GLU A 49 37.12 -31.35 -3.90
N THR A 50 38.34 -30.92 -4.24
CA THR A 50 39.54 -31.68 -3.90
C THR A 50 39.82 -31.44 -2.42
N LEU A 51 39.71 -32.51 -1.63
CA LEU A 51 40.30 -32.60 -0.30
C LEU A 51 41.78 -32.16 -0.37
N PHE A 52 42.09 -30.99 0.18
CA PHE A 52 43.40 -30.73 0.76
C PHE A 52 43.30 -30.95 2.26
N ILE A 53 43.80 -32.10 2.70
CA ILE A 53 44.18 -32.33 4.09
C ILE A 53 45.47 -31.55 4.29
N GLU A 54 45.39 -30.41 4.97
CA GLU A 54 46.53 -29.89 5.71
C GLU A 54 46.23 -29.99 7.20
N MET A 55 47.11 -30.71 7.89
CA MET A 55 47.07 -30.95 9.32
C MET A 55 47.25 -29.63 10.09
N HIS A 56 46.14 -29.05 10.54
CA HIS A 56 46.13 -28.11 11.66
C HIS A 56 45.39 -28.73 12.85
N THR A 57 46.20 -29.19 13.81
CA THR A 57 45.96 -29.39 15.25
C THR A 57 44.51 -29.37 15.76
N LEU A 58 44.09 -30.52 16.27
CA LEU A 58 42.90 -30.77 17.08
C LEU A 58 42.74 -29.80 18.28
N THR A 59 41.70 -28.97 18.24
CA THR A 59 40.90 -28.62 19.42
C THR A 59 39.42 -28.77 19.04
N ARG A 60 38.75 -29.79 19.61
CA ARG A 60 37.29 -29.97 19.49
C ARG A 60 36.58 -28.81 20.21
N ASP A 61 36.23 -27.75 19.50
CA ASP A 61 35.25 -26.76 19.97
C ASP A 61 33.84 -27.35 19.80
N MET A 62 33.34 -27.95 20.88
CA MET A 62 32.05 -28.65 20.90
C MET A 62 30.92 -27.65 21.18
N ASN A 63 30.17 -27.32 20.12
CA ASN A 63 29.05 -26.37 20.15
C ASN A 63 27.71 -27.11 19.91
N PHE A 64 26.64 -26.68 20.57
CA PHE A 64 25.27 -27.15 20.30
C PHE A 64 24.36 -25.98 19.88
N GLN A 65 23.34 -26.28 19.08
CA GLN A 65 22.34 -25.30 18.67
C GLN A 65 21.12 -25.38 19.59
N ALA A 66 20.65 -24.22 20.04
CA ALA A 66 19.41 -24.07 20.80
C ALA A 66 18.45 -23.14 20.06
N VAL A 67 17.17 -23.52 20.02
CA VAL A 67 16.08 -22.66 19.55
C VAL A 67 15.26 -22.26 20.76
N VAL A 68 15.10 -20.96 20.97
CA VAL A 68 14.30 -20.38 22.04
C VAL A 68 13.04 -19.81 21.43
N THR A 69 11.88 -20.15 22.02
CA THR A 69 10.57 -19.65 21.58
C THR A 69 9.86 -19.03 22.76
N ILE A 70 9.44 -17.78 22.61
CA ILE A 70 8.69 -17.01 23.59
C ILE A 70 7.25 -16.91 23.08
N ASN A 71 6.31 -17.43 23.86
CA ASN A 71 4.88 -17.41 23.55
C ASN A 71 4.16 -16.52 24.55
N ASN A 72 3.56 -15.43 24.07
CA ASN A 72 2.62 -14.65 24.86
C ASN A 72 1.24 -15.33 24.84
N ASN A 73 0.94 -16.09 25.89
CA ASN A 73 -0.35 -16.78 26.02
C ASN A 73 -1.44 -15.93 26.68
N GLN A 74 -1.18 -14.63 26.93
CA GLN A 74 -2.19 -13.74 27.51
C GLN A 74 -3.23 -13.37 26.45
N MET A 75 -4.52 -13.48 26.79
CA MET A 75 -5.61 -13.29 25.82
C MET A 75 -5.76 -11.85 25.32
N TYR A 76 -5.43 -10.85 26.12
CA TYR A 76 -5.69 -9.44 25.80
C TYR A 76 -4.57 -8.46 26.20
N ARG A 77 -3.50 -8.96 26.86
CA ARG A 77 -2.32 -8.15 27.23
C ARG A 77 -1.18 -8.42 26.24
N GLN A 78 -0.72 -7.36 25.61
CA GLN A 78 0.42 -7.34 24.68
C GLN A 78 1.72 -6.93 25.41
N ILE A 79 2.87 -7.33 24.86
CA ILE A 79 4.19 -6.78 25.20
C ILE A 79 4.51 -5.74 24.14
N MET A 80 4.70 -4.50 24.56
CA MET A 80 4.88 -3.34 23.67
C MET A 80 6.29 -2.75 23.86
N SER A 81 6.71 -1.84 22.97
CA SER A 81 7.98 -1.10 23.08
C SER A 81 8.28 -0.62 24.52
N PRO A 82 9.52 -0.82 25.06
CA PRO A 82 10.76 -1.22 24.38
C PRO A 82 10.90 -2.73 24.09
N GLY A 83 9.81 -3.50 24.26
CA GLY A 83 9.78 -4.93 23.97
C GLY A 83 10.26 -5.80 25.12
N TRP A 84 10.29 -7.11 24.90
CA TRP A 84 10.79 -8.06 25.89
C TRP A 84 12.33 -8.04 25.97
N THR A 85 12.86 -8.12 27.20
CA THR A 85 14.26 -8.49 27.47
C THR A 85 14.28 -9.75 28.31
N LEU A 86 14.88 -10.82 27.79
CA LEU A 86 14.99 -12.10 28.46
C LEU A 86 16.41 -12.29 28.99
N GLY A 87 16.55 -12.55 30.28
CA GLY A 87 17.86 -12.86 30.87
C GLY A 87 17.85 -14.10 31.75
N TRP A 88 19.02 -14.70 31.93
CA TRP A 88 19.24 -15.88 32.75
C TRP A 88 20.69 -15.96 33.25
N THR A 89 20.98 -16.93 34.12
CA THR A 89 22.33 -17.27 34.58
C THR A 89 22.74 -18.64 34.07
N TRP A 90 23.89 -18.71 33.41
CA TRP A 90 24.48 -19.99 32.98
C TRP A 90 24.88 -20.87 34.17
N ALA A 91 24.67 -22.18 34.02
CA ALA A 91 24.96 -23.15 35.09
C ALA A 91 26.45 -23.47 35.23
N LYS A 92 27.26 -23.29 34.17
CA LYS A 92 28.71 -23.50 34.14
C LYS A 92 29.41 -22.28 33.50
N LYS A 93 30.27 -22.52 32.49
CA LYS A 93 31.09 -21.52 31.77
C LYS A 93 30.67 -21.42 30.30
N GLU A 94 29.40 -21.64 30.02
CA GLU A 94 28.84 -21.57 28.66
C GLU A 94 28.98 -20.17 28.07
N VAL A 95 29.12 -20.10 26.74
CA VAL A 95 29.21 -18.85 25.96
C VAL A 95 28.33 -18.95 24.70
N ILE A 96 27.87 -17.81 24.19
CA ILE A 96 27.09 -17.74 22.95
C ILE A 96 28.04 -17.39 21.80
N TRP A 97 28.22 -18.32 20.85
CA TRP A 97 29.10 -18.14 19.70
C TRP A 97 28.46 -17.34 18.57
N SER A 98 27.20 -17.61 18.27
CA SER A 98 26.42 -16.91 17.25
C SER A 98 24.94 -16.93 17.61
N MET A 99 24.20 -15.97 17.09
CA MET A 99 22.76 -15.84 17.30
C MET A 99 22.09 -15.29 16.05
N VAL A 100 20.87 -15.77 15.79
CA VAL A 100 20.02 -15.39 14.65
C VAL A 100 18.61 -15.16 15.20
N GLY A 101 18.00 -14.03 14.84
CA GLY A 101 16.67 -13.63 15.30
C GLY A 101 16.63 -12.86 16.62
N ALA A 102 17.75 -12.70 17.33
CA ALA A 102 17.86 -11.88 18.55
C ALA A 102 19.30 -11.36 18.71
N GLN A 103 19.52 -10.42 19.63
CA GLN A 103 20.85 -9.90 20.00
C GLN A 103 21.03 -9.76 21.51
N GLY A 104 22.27 -9.92 21.98
CA GLY A 104 22.62 -9.70 23.38
C GLY A 104 22.79 -8.21 23.64
N THR A 105 22.36 -7.73 24.81
CA THR A 105 22.53 -6.32 25.20
C THR A 105 23.99 -5.95 25.43
N ASP A 106 24.81 -6.91 25.84
CA ASP A 106 26.25 -6.79 25.99
C ASP A 106 27.00 -8.02 25.48
N GLN A 107 28.27 -7.83 25.14
CA GLN A 107 29.17 -8.92 24.75
C GLN A 107 29.84 -9.57 25.97
N GLY A 108 29.95 -8.86 27.09
CA GLY A 108 30.69 -9.28 28.28
C GLY A 108 32.21 -9.35 28.07
N ASP A 109 32.95 -9.88 29.05
CA ASP A 109 34.41 -10.05 28.96
C ASP A 109 34.79 -11.32 28.17
N CYS A 110 35.12 -11.13 26.88
CA CYS A 110 35.58 -12.19 25.98
C CYS A 110 37.12 -12.27 25.86
N SER A 111 37.90 -11.62 26.72
CA SER A 111 39.36 -11.47 26.58
C SER A 111 40.14 -12.81 26.52
N LYS A 112 39.50 -13.91 26.92
CA LYS A 112 40.08 -15.27 26.92
C LYS A 112 40.11 -15.93 25.54
N PHE A 113 39.39 -15.40 24.55
CA PHE A 113 39.33 -15.96 23.19
C PHE A 113 40.25 -15.17 22.25
N LYS A 114 41.22 -15.84 21.62
CA LYS A 114 42.12 -15.24 20.61
C LYS A 114 41.69 -15.72 19.22
N GLY A 115 41.40 -14.79 18.30
CA GLY A 115 40.89 -15.12 16.95
C GLY A 115 39.39 -14.88 16.83
N ASN A 116 38.59 -15.94 16.60
CA ASN A 116 37.13 -15.84 16.55
C ASN A 116 36.56 -15.52 17.94
N ILE A 117 35.91 -14.37 18.08
CA ILE A 117 35.34 -13.90 19.35
C ILE A 117 33.86 -14.32 19.42
N PRO A 118 33.40 -14.95 20.52
CA PRO A 118 31.99 -15.28 20.70
C PRO A 118 31.09 -14.02 20.71
N HIS A 119 29.83 -14.19 20.29
CA HIS A 119 28.81 -13.16 20.34
C HIS A 119 28.52 -12.65 21.76
N CYS A 120 28.55 -13.51 22.79
CA CYS A 120 28.40 -13.09 24.19
C CYS A 120 29.11 -14.06 25.14
N CYS A 121 29.97 -13.52 26.01
CA CYS A 121 30.71 -14.26 27.04
C CYS A 121 30.21 -13.98 28.46
N SER A 122 29.13 -13.21 28.61
CA SER A 122 28.54 -12.90 29.92
C SER A 122 27.99 -14.16 30.60
N ARG A 123 28.24 -14.29 31.90
CA ARG A 123 27.64 -15.37 32.73
C ARG A 123 26.13 -15.16 32.91
N ASN A 124 25.68 -13.91 32.81
CA ASN A 124 24.29 -13.51 32.94
C ASN A 124 23.85 -12.75 31.69
N PRO A 125 23.67 -13.43 30.54
CA PRO A 125 23.27 -12.74 29.31
C PRO A 125 21.87 -12.13 29.46
N ALA A 126 21.68 -10.96 28.85
CA ALA A 126 20.38 -10.36 28.60
C ALA A 126 20.20 -10.24 27.08
N ILE A 127 19.07 -10.76 26.59
CA ILE A 127 18.78 -10.89 25.16
C ILE A 127 17.53 -10.09 24.82
N VAL A 128 17.62 -9.34 23.73
CA VAL A 128 16.52 -8.57 23.14
C VAL A 128 16.27 -9.05 21.72
N ASP A 129 15.04 -8.89 21.25
CA ASP A 129 14.68 -9.21 19.87
C ASP A 129 15.40 -8.26 18.89
N LEU A 130 15.45 -8.66 17.62
CA LEU A 130 15.90 -7.76 16.56
C LEU A 130 14.76 -6.83 16.10
N THR A 131 15.10 -5.69 15.51
CA THR A 131 14.11 -4.76 14.95
C THR A 131 13.51 -5.31 13.64
N PRO A 132 12.27 -4.91 13.28
CA PRO A 132 11.71 -5.20 11.97
C PRO A 132 12.59 -4.64 10.85
N GLY A 133 12.87 -5.45 9.83
CA GLY A 133 13.67 -5.04 8.66
C GLY A 133 15.14 -5.44 8.65
N VAL A 134 15.62 -6.20 9.66
CA VAL A 134 16.96 -6.79 9.63
C VAL A 134 17.16 -7.74 8.42
N PRO A 135 18.38 -7.88 7.87
CA PRO A 135 18.65 -8.75 6.72
C PRO A 135 18.14 -10.19 6.88
N LYS A 136 17.65 -10.81 5.80
CA LYS A 136 17.06 -12.18 5.84
C LYS A 136 17.99 -13.26 6.42
N ASN A 137 19.31 -13.09 6.32
CA ASN A 137 20.29 -14.02 6.91
C ASN A 137 20.42 -13.90 8.44
N GLN A 138 19.86 -12.85 9.04
CA GLN A 138 19.81 -12.62 10.48
C GLN A 138 18.40 -12.88 11.05
N GLN A 139 17.41 -13.13 10.19
CA GLN A 139 16.04 -13.45 10.59
C GLN A 139 15.90 -14.95 10.91
N PHE A 140 15.18 -15.23 11.98
CA PHE A 140 14.71 -16.56 12.36
C PHE A 140 13.18 -16.61 12.32
N SER A 141 12.58 -17.81 12.37
CA SER A 141 11.12 -17.96 12.26
C SER A 141 10.38 -17.11 13.32
N GLN A 142 9.41 -16.30 12.90
CA GLN A 142 8.59 -15.46 13.80
C GLN A 142 9.38 -14.45 14.68
N CYS A 143 10.66 -14.18 14.37
CA CYS A 143 11.49 -13.21 15.11
C CYS A 143 11.21 -11.76 14.70
N CYS A 144 12.01 -10.86 15.28
CA CYS A 144 12.40 -9.60 14.70
C CYS A 144 11.27 -8.56 14.74
N LYS A 145 10.60 -8.50 15.90
CA LYS A 145 9.44 -7.64 16.17
C LYS A 145 9.79 -6.51 17.14
N ASP A 146 11.07 -6.17 17.30
CA ASP A 146 11.57 -5.21 18.31
C ASP A 146 11.12 -5.57 19.74
N GLY A 147 10.91 -6.86 19.99
CA GLY A 147 10.47 -7.39 21.27
C GLY A 147 8.97 -7.20 21.51
N GLU A 148 8.21 -6.75 20.53
CA GLU A 148 6.76 -6.65 20.63
C GLU A 148 6.09 -8.00 20.41
N LEU A 149 5.18 -8.37 21.31
CA LEU A 149 4.36 -9.58 21.21
C LEU A 149 2.90 -9.21 21.39
N ALA A 150 2.11 -9.46 20.34
CA ALA A 150 0.67 -9.33 20.41
C ALA A 150 0.09 -10.27 21.49
N SER A 151 -1.12 -9.96 21.94
CA SER A 151 -1.87 -10.90 22.78
C SER A 151 -2.38 -12.09 21.94
N LEU A 152 -2.58 -13.24 22.56
CA LEU A 152 -3.09 -14.44 21.89
C LEU A 152 -4.48 -14.21 21.25
N GLY A 153 -5.31 -13.36 21.87
CA GLY A 153 -6.63 -13.01 21.36
C GLY A 153 -6.58 -12.07 20.16
N GLU A 154 -5.53 -11.27 20.01
CA GLU A 154 -5.31 -10.38 18.86
C GLU A 154 -4.89 -11.19 17.63
N ASP A 155 -3.67 -11.73 17.66
CA ASP A 155 -3.09 -12.52 16.58
C ASP A 155 -2.17 -13.63 17.14
N PRO A 156 -2.58 -14.91 17.04
CA PRO A 156 -1.77 -16.05 17.49
C PRO A 156 -0.41 -16.20 16.80
N ALA A 157 -0.24 -15.68 15.58
CA ALA A 157 1.05 -15.70 14.89
C ALA A 157 1.96 -14.56 15.37
N ALA A 158 1.37 -13.40 15.67
CA ALA A 158 2.11 -12.27 16.22
C ALA A 158 2.48 -12.45 17.70
N SER A 159 1.78 -13.31 18.45
CA SER A 159 2.04 -13.59 19.88
C SER A 159 3.25 -14.51 20.16
N VAL A 160 3.93 -14.98 19.12
CA VAL A 160 5.10 -15.86 19.21
C VAL A 160 6.34 -15.16 18.67
N SER A 161 7.47 -15.21 19.39
CA SER A 161 8.80 -14.84 18.85
C SER A 161 9.78 -15.97 19.08
N SER A 162 10.71 -16.18 18.15
CA SER A 162 11.73 -17.21 18.33
C SER A 162 13.09 -16.81 17.75
N PHE A 163 14.15 -17.30 18.38
CA PHE A 163 15.52 -17.06 17.96
C PHE A 163 16.36 -18.32 18.14
N GLN A 164 17.43 -18.42 17.36
CA GLN A 164 18.38 -19.52 17.40
C GLN A 164 19.74 -19.03 17.87
N LEU A 165 20.39 -19.80 18.75
CA LEU A 165 21.72 -19.49 19.24
C LEU A 165 22.62 -20.74 19.26
N SER A 166 23.92 -20.54 19.03
CA SER A 166 24.95 -21.57 19.11
C SER A 166 25.69 -21.42 20.44
N VAL A 167 25.58 -22.41 21.32
CA VAL A 167 26.21 -22.40 22.65
C VAL A 167 27.49 -23.24 22.63
N GLY A 168 28.58 -22.67 23.15
CA GLY A 168 29.84 -23.37 23.36
C GLY A 168 30.09 -23.76 24.82
N LEU A 169 31.08 -24.63 25.04
CA LEU A 169 31.61 -25.00 26.37
C LEU A 169 30.62 -25.73 27.30
N SER A 170 29.58 -26.37 26.77
CA SER A 170 28.48 -26.97 27.55
C SER A 170 28.54 -28.51 27.73
N GLY A 171 29.25 -29.22 26.84
CA GLY A 171 29.35 -30.70 26.84
C GLY A 171 28.42 -31.38 25.81
N THR A 172 28.62 -32.67 25.51
CA THR A 172 28.03 -33.36 24.34
C THR A 172 26.86 -34.32 24.62
N TRP A 173 26.39 -34.47 25.86
CA TRP A 173 25.37 -35.47 26.22
C TRP A 173 24.26 -34.91 27.12
N ASN A 174 23.04 -35.47 27.02
CA ASN A 174 21.87 -35.12 27.86
C ASN A 174 22.15 -35.21 29.38
N LYS A 175 23.19 -35.93 29.82
CA LYS A 175 23.61 -36.00 31.23
C LYS A 175 24.56 -34.86 31.65
N THR A 176 25.13 -34.11 30.71
CA THR A 176 26.16 -33.07 30.96
C THR A 176 25.65 -31.63 30.84
N VAL A 177 24.56 -31.40 30.10
CA VAL A 177 23.91 -30.08 29.98
C VAL A 177 23.12 -29.80 31.26
N ARG A 178 23.43 -28.69 31.94
CA ARG A 178 22.70 -28.24 33.14
C ARG A 178 21.79 -27.08 32.76
N LEU A 179 20.55 -27.10 33.25
CA LEU A 179 19.58 -26.05 32.94
C LEU A 179 20.05 -24.69 33.49
N PRO A 180 19.90 -23.60 32.73
CA PRO A 180 20.14 -22.26 33.24
C PRO A 180 19.21 -21.94 34.42
N LYS A 181 19.62 -20.99 35.25
CA LYS A 181 18.90 -20.58 36.47
C LYS A 181 18.55 -19.09 36.40
N ASN A 182 17.67 -18.66 37.31
CA ASN A 182 17.35 -17.23 37.52
C ASN A 182 16.86 -16.53 36.25
N PHE A 183 15.89 -17.13 35.57
CA PHE A 183 15.25 -16.48 34.43
C PHE A 183 14.49 -15.24 34.89
N TYR A 184 14.60 -14.16 34.12
CA TYR A 184 13.79 -12.96 34.30
C TYR A 184 13.36 -12.41 32.94
N LEU A 185 12.19 -11.79 32.91
CA LEU A 185 11.61 -11.15 31.74
C LEU A 185 11.28 -9.71 32.09
N LEU A 186 11.86 -8.76 31.37
CA LEU A 186 11.52 -7.34 31.47
C LEU A 186 10.63 -6.93 30.29
N GLY A 187 9.63 -6.09 30.54
CA GLY A 187 8.74 -5.48 29.55
C GLY A 187 8.40 -4.03 29.96
N LEU A 188 7.13 -3.60 29.85
CA LEU A 188 6.60 -2.28 30.27
C LEU A 188 6.67 -2.00 31.81
N GLY A 189 7.57 -2.66 32.54
CA GLY A 189 7.84 -2.46 33.96
C GLY A 189 8.17 -3.74 34.73
N PRO A 190 8.68 -3.62 35.98
CA PRO A 190 9.02 -4.73 36.87
C PRO A 190 7.76 -5.41 37.46
N GLY A 191 7.11 -6.28 36.67
CA GLY A 191 5.89 -6.99 37.09
C GLY A 191 5.82 -8.48 36.74
N TYR A 192 6.82 -9.02 36.02
CA TYR A 192 6.88 -10.43 35.64
C TYR A 192 7.72 -11.23 36.62
N THR A 193 7.18 -12.36 37.10
CA THR A 193 7.90 -13.36 37.89
C THR A 193 8.00 -14.65 37.11
N CYS A 194 9.21 -15.18 36.93
CA CYS A 194 9.45 -16.39 36.15
C CYS A 194 9.73 -17.60 37.05
N SER A 195 9.22 -18.76 36.65
CA SER A 195 9.47 -20.04 37.32
C SER A 195 10.90 -20.54 37.09
N ALA A 196 11.31 -21.56 37.86
CA ALA A 196 12.48 -22.34 37.48
C ALA A 196 12.23 -23.11 36.16
N ALA A 197 13.30 -23.40 35.41
CA ALA A 197 13.21 -24.17 34.18
C ALA A 197 12.91 -25.65 34.47
N THR A 198 11.88 -26.18 33.81
CA THR A 198 11.42 -27.57 33.97
C THR A 198 11.64 -28.34 32.67
N VAL A 199 12.19 -29.55 32.76
CA VAL A 199 12.40 -30.41 31.59
C VAL A 199 11.05 -30.91 31.07
N VAL A 200 10.82 -30.77 29.77
CA VAL A 200 9.60 -31.23 29.09
C VAL A 200 9.94 -32.23 28.00
N GLN A 201 8.92 -32.85 27.42
CA GLN A 201 9.09 -33.75 26.28
C GLN A 201 9.80 -33.02 25.12
N PRO A 202 10.74 -33.69 24.42
CA PRO A 202 11.48 -33.06 23.34
C PRO A 202 10.58 -32.48 22.25
N SER A 203 10.78 -31.20 21.95
CA SER A 203 10.05 -30.52 20.88
C SER A 203 10.42 -31.11 19.52
N THR A 204 9.45 -31.14 18.61
CA THR A 204 9.64 -31.67 17.26
C THR A 204 9.51 -30.54 16.26
N PHE A 205 10.51 -30.40 15.39
CA PHE A 205 10.53 -29.40 14.33
C PHE A 205 10.52 -30.08 12.97
N PHE A 206 9.84 -29.47 12.00
CA PHE A 206 9.81 -29.94 10.63
C PHE A 206 10.79 -29.09 9.81
N SER A 207 11.62 -29.73 8.98
CA SER A 207 12.43 -29.04 7.97
C SER A 207 11.55 -28.18 7.04
N SER A 208 12.12 -27.14 6.42
CA SER A 208 11.47 -26.11 5.58
C SER A 208 10.67 -26.61 4.35
N GLY A 209 10.60 -27.93 4.14
CA GLY A 209 9.74 -28.60 3.16
C GLY A 209 8.83 -29.70 3.74
N GLY A 210 8.65 -29.77 5.06
CA GLY A 210 7.72 -30.68 5.76
C GLY A 210 8.10 -32.17 5.75
N ARG A 211 9.19 -32.58 5.09
CA ARG A 211 9.53 -34.00 4.83
C ARG A 211 10.31 -34.70 5.92
N ARG A 212 11.05 -33.98 6.77
CA ARG A 212 11.84 -34.56 7.88
C ARG A 212 11.41 -33.95 9.19
N LYS A 213 10.98 -34.81 10.13
CA LYS A 213 10.70 -34.49 11.53
C LYS A 213 11.98 -34.72 12.33
N THR A 214 12.50 -33.66 12.92
CA THR A 214 13.70 -33.65 13.74
C THR A 214 13.31 -33.38 15.18
N TYR A 215 13.94 -34.10 16.11
CA TYR A 215 13.62 -34.05 17.52
C TYR A 215 14.72 -33.26 18.22
N ALA A 216 14.33 -32.37 19.12
CA ALA A 216 15.29 -31.76 20.03
C ALA A 216 15.94 -32.86 20.87
N MET A 217 17.21 -32.71 21.22
CA MET A 217 17.87 -33.67 22.12
C MET A 217 17.34 -33.53 23.55
N MET A 218 16.95 -32.31 23.94
CA MET A 218 16.37 -31.94 25.22
C MET A 218 15.53 -30.68 25.05
N SER A 219 14.45 -30.54 25.83
CA SER A 219 13.63 -29.32 25.86
C SER A 219 13.26 -28.99 27.30
N TRP A 220 13.18 -27.70 27.61
CA TRP A 220 12.72 -27.21 28.91
C TRP A 220 11.86 -25.97 28.72
N THR A 221 10.98 -25.71 29.69
CA THR A 221 10.06 -24.57 29.67
C THR A 221 10.22 -23.71 30.92
N VAL A 222 9.98 -22.41 30.77
CA VAL A 222 9.93 -21.42 31.84
C VAL A 222 8.63 -20.65 31.70
N THR A 223 7.87 -20.51 32.78
CA THR A 223 6.60 -19.77 32.78
C THR A 223 6.79 -18.46 33.54
N CYS A 224 6.50 -17.34 32.88
CA CYS A 224 6.52 -16.01 33.51
C CYS A 224 5.09 -15.47 33.67
N SER A 225 4.72 -15.08 34.88
CA SER A 225 3.40 -14.54 35.21
C SER A 225 3.48 -13.05 35.56
N TYR A 226 2.53 -12.26 35.05
CA TYR A 226 2.43 -10.83 35.35
C TYR A 226 1.52 -10.58 36.57
N SER A 227 1.90 -9.63 37.42
CA SER A 227 1.08 -9.18 38.55
C SER A 227 1.10 -7.66 38.69
N GLN A 228 -0.08 -7.03 38.64
CA GLN A 228 -0.24 -5.57 38.76
C GLN A 228 0.20 -5.03 40.14
N THR A 229 0.04 -5.80 41.21
CA THR A 229 0.39 -5.38 42.59
C THR A 229 1.90 -5.36 42.85
N LEU A 230 2.68 -6.14 42.09
CA LEU A 230 4.14 -6.12 42.11
C LEU A 230 4.69 -4.96 41.25
N ALA A 231 4.03 -4.66 40.13
CA ALA A 231 4.40 -3.54 39.26
C ALA A 231 4.26 -2.18 39.94
N SER A 232 3.22 -1.98 40.77
CA SER A 232 3.00 -0.71 41.50
C SER A 232 3.94 -0.49 42.70
N LYS A 233 4.56 -1.55 43.25
CA LYS A 233 5.51 -1.46 44.36
C LYS A 233 6.94 -1.09 43.92
N ASN A 234 7.26 -1.32 42.65
CA ASN A 234 8.62 -1.16 42.09
C ASN A 234 8.76 0.13 41.25
N ASP A 235 7.81 1.06 41.35
CA ASP A 235 7.91 2.40 40.76
C ASP A 235 9.06 3.18 41.45
N PRO A 236 10.01 3.80 40.71
CA PRO A 236 11.23 4.33 41.29
C PRO A 236 10.96 5.64 42.06
N LYS A 237 10.56 5.51 43.33
CA LYS A 237 10.57 6.60 44.31
C LYS A 237 11.67 6.49 45.37
N SER A 238 12.65 5.62 45.20
CA SER A 238 13.76 5.48 46.15
C SER A 238 15.11 5.22 45.48
N PHE A 239 15.63 6.19 44.73
CA PHE A 239 17.08 6.33 44.54
C PHE A 239 17.46 7.80 44.37
N SER A 240 17.23 8.61 45.40
CA SER A 240 17.80 9.94 45.48
C SER A 240 19.25 9.84 45.94
N THR A 241 20.19 9.95 45.01
CA THR A 241 21.47 10.66 45.19
C THR A 241 22.28 10.64 43.88
N ALA A 242 21.92 11.52 42.95
CA ALA A 242 22.86 12.09 41.99
C ALA A 242 22.21 13.35 41.39
N LYS A 243 22.88 14.49 41.57
CA LYS A 243 22.49 15.79 41.03
C LYS A 243 22.51 15.75 39.50
N SER A 244 21.41 16.12 38.85
CA SER A 244 21.44 16.81 37.57
C SER A 244 20.18 17.66 37.42
N ASP A 245 20.36 18.96 37.33
CA ASP A 245 19.32 19.95 37.06
C ASP A 245 18.76 19.78 35.64
N ILE A 246 17.57 19.18 35.52
CA ILE A 246 16.68 19.33 34.37
C ILE A 246 15.24 19.36 34.92
N PRO A 247 14.40 20.38 34.60
CA PRO A 247 13.01 20.38 35.04
C PRO A 247 12.25 19.25 34.34
N VAL A 248 11.79 18.27 35.12
CA VAL A 248 10.90 17.20 34.65
C VAL A 248 9.57 17.84 34.25
N VAL A 249 9.33 17.95 32.95
CA VAL A 249 8.01 18.30 32.39
C VAL A 249 6.98 17.26 32.90
N PRO A 250 5.79 17.66 33.37
CA PRO A 250 4.75 16.71 33.72
C PRO A 250 4.44 15.82 32.52
N GLN A 251 4.70 14.50 32.62
CA GLN A 251 4.44 13.54 31.54
C GLN A 251 2.95 13.32 31.25
N LEU A 252 2.07 13.89 32.07
CA LEU A 252 0.64 13.77 31.97
C LEU A 252 0.01 15.16 31.96
N GLN A 253 -0.90 15.40 31.01
CA GLN A 253 -1.67 16.63 30.97
C GLN A 253 -2.58 16.72 32.21
N CYS A 254 -2.49 17.83 32.95
CA CYS A 254 -3.34 18.06 34.11
C CYS A 254 -4.81 18.16 33.67
N THR A 255 -5.61 17.19 34.09
CA THR A 255 -7.07 17.18 33.93
C THR A 255 -7.71 16.88 35.28
N ASN A 256 -9.00 17.15 35.42
CA ASN A 256 -9.75 16.87 36.67
C ASN A 256 -9.78 15.37 37.02
N HIS A 257 -9.53 14.48 36.05
CA HIS A 257 -9.52 13.03 36.24
C HIS A 257 -8.11 12.45 36.45
N MET A 258 -7.04 13.14 36.04
CA MET A 258 -5.65 12.66 36.09
C MET A 258 -5.40 11.25 35.49
N CYS A 259 -6.33 10.72 34.69
CA CYS A 259 -6.16 9.46 33.95
C CYS A 259 -5.38 9.68 32.63
N PRO A 260 -4.42 8.81 32.28
CA PRO A 260 -3.63 8.91 31.04
C PRO A 260 -4.43 8.58 29.77
N ILE A 261 -5.43 7.70 29.87
CA ILE A 261 -6.32 7.32 28.77
C ILE A 261 -7.76 7.55 29.22
N ARG A 262 -8.58 8.07 28.31
CA ARG A 262 -10.03 8.19 28.49
C ARG A 262 -10.74 7.44 27.38
N VAL A 263 -11.58 6.48 27.74
CA VAL A 263 -12.52 5.84 26.82
C VAL A 263 -13.89 6.50 27.01
N HIS A 264 -14.45 7.03 25.93
CA HIS A 264 -15.74 7.72 25.91
C HIS A 264 -16.73 6.92 25.07
N TRP A 265 -17.79 6.43 25.73
CA TRP A 265 -18.86 5.65 25.11
C TRP A 265 -20.11 6.53 24.94
N HIS A 266 -20.54 6.73 23.69
CA HIS A 266 -21.65 7.61 23.37
C HIS A 266 -22.71 6.88 22.55
N VAL A 267 -23.94 6.79 23.06
CA VAL A 267 -25.08 6.26 22.30
C VAL A 267 -25.54 7.34 21.31
N LYS A 268 -25.23 7.16 20.02
CA LYS A 268 -25.37 8.19 18.98
C LYS A 268 -26.79 8.25 18.41
N THR A 269 -27.37 7.10 18.05
CA THR A 269 -28.67 7.06 17.39
C THR A 269 -29.39 5.74 17.66
N ASN A 270 -30.69 5.81 17.91
CA ASN A 270 -31.55 4.65 18.17
C ASN A 270 -32.54 4.47 17.00
N TYR A 271 -32.25 3.52 16.09
CA TYR A 271 -33.12 3.19 14.96
C TYR A 271 -34.20 2.17 15.36
N LYS A 272 -35.11 1.80 14.45
CA LYS A 272 -36.17 0.83 14.77
C LYS A 272 -35.62 -0.55 15.17
N GLU A 273 -34.71 -1.09 14.36
CA GLU A 273 -34.15 -2.46 14.52
C GLU A 273 -32.67 -2.47 14.96
N HIS A 274 -32.00 -1.32 14.86
CA HIS A 274 -30.59 -1.17 15.20
C HIS A 274 -30.36 0.01 16.14
N TRP A 275 -29.19 0.06 16.76
CA TRP A 275 -28.71 1.24 17.47
C TRP A 275 -27.22 1.45 17.23
N CYS A 276 -26.81 2.72 17.22
CA CYS A 276 -25.47 3.14 16.90
C CYS A 276 -24.79 3.69 18.16
N VAL A 277 -23.58 3.20 18.44
CA VAL A 277 -22.68 3.71 19.48
C VAL A 277 -21.45 4.30 18.82
N LYS A 278 -20.96 5.40 19.37
CA LYS A 278 -19.66 5.97 19.05
C LYS A 278 -18.72 5.77 20.24
N ILE A 279 -17.59 5.12 19.99
CA ILE A 279 -16.49 4.98 20.95
C ILE A 279 -15.41 5.99 20.56
N ALA A 280 -14.90 6.76 21.51
CA ALA A 280 -13.73 7.62 21.34
C ALA A 280 -12.68 7.33 22.41
N ILE A 281 -11.42 7.15 22.03
CA ILE A 281 -10.30 6.92 22.93
C ILE A 281 -9.39 8.14 22.83
N THR A 282 -9.17 8.83 23.94
CA THR A 282 -8.35 10.04 24.02
C THR A 282 -7.12 9.78 24.89
N ASN A 283 -5.94 10.13 24.38
CA ASN A 283 -4.68 10.08 25.10
C ASN A 283 -4.33 11.44 25.73
N PHE A 284 -4.03 11.43 27.03
CA PHE A 284 -3.60 12.61 27.81
C PHE A 284 -2.14 12.50 28.29
N LYS A 285 -1.43 11.42 27.94
CA LYS A 285 -0.03 11.21 28.27
C LYS A 285 0.87 11.78 27.16
N TYR A 286 1.76 12.70 27.52
CA TYR A 286 2.78 13.22 26.62
C TYR A 286 3.81 12.11 26.33
N GLN A 287 4.21 11.97 25.04
CA GLN A 287 5.18 10.96 24.58
C GLN A 287 4.72 9.50 24.72
N MET A 288 3.52 9.18 24.23
CA MET A 288 3.09 7.79 24.11
C MET A 288 3.64 7.20 22.80
N ASN A 289 4.66 6.34 22.87
CA ASN A 289 5.28 5.72 21.68
C ASN A 289 4.47 4.53 21.11
N ASN A 290 3.25 4.30 21.59
CA ASN A 290 2.52 3.06 21.35
C ASN A 290 1.54 3.23 20.17
N THR A 291 1.88 2.68 19.00
CA THR A 291 1.03 2.63 17.81
C THR A 291 0.12 1.40 17.75
N GLN A 292 0.19 0.51 18.74
CA GLN A 292 -0.69 -0.64 18.88
C GLN A 292 -1.47 -0.51 20.18
N TRP A 293 -2.79 -0.74 20.15
CA TRP A 293 -3.62 -0.64 21.35
C TRP A 293 -4.76 -1.64 21.27
N THR A 294 -5.14 -2.18 22.42
CA THR A 294 -6.25 -3.12 22.57
C THR A 294 -7.26 -2.56 23.56
N LEU A 295 -8.54 -2.66 23.20
CA LEU A 295 -9.67 -2.28 24.04
C LEU A 295 -10.57 -3.50 24.18
N VAL A 296 -10.73 -4.01 25.41
CA VAL A 296 -11.70 -5.08 25.70
C VAL A 296 -12.90 -4.47 26.39
N VAL A 297 -14.08 -4.76 25.87
CA VAL A 297 -15.34 -4.27 26.41
C VAL A 297 -16.21 -5.45 26.76
N ARG A 298 -16.80 -5.41 27.95
CA ARG A 298 -17.85 -6.34 28.37
C ARG A 298 -19.20 -5.65 28.32
N HIS A 299 -20.09 -6.14 27.46
CA HIS A 299 -21.44 -5.63 27.29
C HIS A 299 -22.39 -6.74 26.78
N PRO A 300 -23.59 -6.90 27.37
CA PRO A 300 -24.51 -8.01 27.05
C PRO A 300 -24.91 -8.13 25.56
N ASN A 301 -24.98 -7.00 24.85
CA ASN A 301 -25.34 -6.94 23.42
C ASN A 301 -24.17 -7.06 22.44
N LEU A 302 -22.93 -7.31 22.88
CA LEU A 302 -21.77 -7.43 21.96
C LEU A 302 -21.89 -8.60 20.98
N LYS A 303 -22.63 -9.65 21.34
CA LYS A 303 -23.01 -10.74 20.43
C LYS A 303 -23.79 -10.29 19.19
N ASN A 304 -24.42 -9.11 19.24
CA ASN A 304 -25.30 -8.57 18.21
C ASN A 304 -24.68 -7.37 17.46
N VAL A 305 -23.35 -7.25 17.47
CA VAL A 305 -22.65 -6.25 16.64
C VAL A 305 -22.77 -6.66 15.17
N THR A 306 -23.31 -5.79 14.32
CA THR A 306 -23.40 -6.01 12.88
C THR A 306 -22.19 -5.44 12.16
N ASP A 307 -21.81 -4.20 12.51
CA ASP A 307 -20.76 -3.45 11.81
C ASP A 307 -19.92 -2.63 12.78
N VAL A 308 -18.62 -2.53 12.47
CA VAL A 308 -17.64 -1.73 13.21
C VAL A 308 -16.83 -0.90 12.23
N TYR A 309 -16.82 0.42 12.41
CA TYR A 309 -16.11 1.35 11.55
C TYR A 309 -14.79 1.79 12.18
N HIS A 310 -13.71 1.86 11.41
CA HIS A 310 -12.35 2.32 11.80
C HIS A 310 -11.58 1.45 12.81
N PHE A 311 -12.23 0.58 13.58
CA PHE A 311 -11.59 -0.42 14.44
C PHE A 311 -11.82 -1.83 13.90
N VAL A 312 -10.95 -2.77 14.29
CA VAL A 312 -11.17 -4.20 14.07
C VAL A 312 -11.82 -4.77 15.32
N TYR A 313 -12.90 -5.54 15.15
CA TYR A 313 -13.64 -6.17 16.24
C TYR A 313 -13.52 -7.69 16.17
N LYS A 314 -13.27 -8.31 17.33
CA LYS A 314 -13.22 -9.77 17.50
C LYS A 314 -13.96 -10.18 18.77
N PRO A 315 -14.98 -11.05 18.69
CA PRO A 315 -15.63 -11.59 19.88
C PRO A 315 -14.67 -12.50 20.64
N LEU A 316 -14.61 -12.34 21.98
CA LEU A 316 -13.83 -13.20 22.86
C LEU A 316 -14.76 -14.23 23.50
N THR A 317 -14.91 -15.39 22.86
CA THR A 317 -15.68 -16.51 23.41
C THR A 317 -14.83 -17.25 24.45
N LEU A 318 -14.87 -16.80 25.70
CA LEU A 318 -13.99 -17.34 26.75
C LEU A 318 -14.48 -18.67 27.33
N TYR A 319 -15.75 -19.01 27.20
CA TYR A 319 -16.35 -20.32 27.45
C TYR A 319 -17.67 -20.37 26.65
N GLU A 320 -18.14 -21.57 26.27
CA GLU A 320 -19.30 -21.80 25.37
C GLU A 320 -20.64 -21.16 25.83
N SER A 321 -20.68 -20.43 26.95
CA SER A 321 -21.90 -19.87 27.54
C SER A 321 -21.93 -18.34 27.70
N ILE A 322 -20.85 -17.58 27.42
CA ILE A 322 -20.84 -16.11 27.63
C ILE A 322 -20.14 -15.39 26.47
N ASN A 323 -20.92 -14.84 25.55
CA ASN A 323 -20.47 -14.02 24.40
C ASN A 323 -20.63 -12.51 24.66
N ASP A 324 -20.54 -12.09 25.92
CA ASP A 324 -20.75 -10.69 26.35
C ASP A 324 -19.47 -9.84 26.25
N THR A 325 -18.36 -10.41 25.78
CA THR A 325 -17.05 -9.75 25.79
C THR A 325 -16.47 -9.66 24.38
N GLY A 326 -16.03 -8.46 24.02
CA GLY A 326 -15.52 -8.12 22.70
C GLY A 326 -14.18 -7.41 22.78
N MET A 327 -13.26 -7.75 21.89
CA MET A 327 -11.97 -7.11 21.75
C MET A 327 -11.96 -6.21 20.52
N PHE A 328 -11.47 -5.00 20.69
CA PHE A 328 -11.24 -4.02 19.64
C PHE A 328 -9.75 -3.69 19.57
N HIS A 329 -9.24 -3.56 18.35
CA HIS A 329 -7.88 -3.07 18.12
C HIS A 329 -7.85 -2.20 16.87
N GLY A 330 -6.91 -1.27 16.83
CA GLY A 330 -6.87 -0.24 15.79
C GLY A 330 -6.20 -0.69 14.48
N ILE A 331 -6.48 0.04 13.40
CA ILE A 331 -5.93 -0.22 12.05
C ILE A 331 -4.64 0.58 11.81
N LYS A 332 -3.74 0.02 10.98
CA LYS A 332 -2.32 0.44 10.80
C LYS A 332 -2.07 1.91 10.38
N TYR A 333 -3.11 2.69 10.03
CA TYR A 333 -3.01 4.12 9.70
C TYR A 333 -3.79 5.04 10.65
N TYR A 334 -4.84 4.51 11.30
CA TYR A 334 -5.65 5.28 12.24
C TYR A 334 -5.00 5.34 13.63
N ASN A 335 -4.08 4.41 13.89
CA ASN A 335 -3.30 4.34 15.13
C ASN A 335 -2.24 5.44 15.25
N GLU A 336 -1.85 6.09 14.15
CA GLU A 336 -0.85 7.16 14.16
C GLU A 336 -1.36 8.44 14.82
N LEU A 337 -2.68 8.55 15.05
CA LEU A 337 -3.33 9.71 15.69
C LEU A 337 -3.36 9.62 17.23
N LEU A 338 -3.29 8.42 17.83
CA LEU A 338 -3.37 8.24 19.29
C LEU A 338 -2.10 8.63 20.09
N PRO A 339 -0.87 8.53 19.54
CA PRO A 339 0.37 8.96 20.19
C PRO A 339 0.42 10.43 20.62
N GLU A 340 -0.34 11.31 19.97
CA GLU A 340 -0.43 12.73 20.32
C GLU A 340 -1.19 12.92 21.65
N ALA A 341 -0.82 13.92 22.45
CA ALA A 341 -1.52 14.24 23.70
C ALA A 341 -2.55 15.35 23.48
N GLY A 342 -3.74 15.22 24.07
CA GLY A 342 -4.77 16.26 24.06
C GLY A 342 -5.80 16.11 22.93
N PRO A 343 -6.37 17.20 22.39
CA PRO A 343 -7.49 17.15 21.43
C PRO A 343 -7.17 16.42 20.12
N HIS A 344 -5.89 16.36 19.75
CA HIS A 344 -5.39 15.71 18.53
C HIS A 344 -5.09 14.21 18.74
N GLY A 345 -4.91 13.79 20.00
CA GLY A 345 -4.69 12.41 20.44
C GLY A 345 -5.95 11.55 20.54
N ASN A 346 -6.79 11.53 19.51
CA ASN A 346 -8.14 10.96 19.61
C ASN A 346 -8.46 10.01 18.45
N VAL A 347 -8.81 8.75 18.77
CA VAL A 347 -9.32 7.77 17.80
C VAL A 347 -10.77 7.44 18.10
N GLN A 348 -11.58 7.35 17.04
CA GLN A 348 -13.03 7.12 17.16
C GLN A 348 -13.51 6.02 16.22
N SER A 349 -14.52 5.28 16.68
CA SER A 349 -15.18 4.20 15.94
C SER A 349 -16.68 4.28 16.16
N GLU A 350 -17.43 3.85 15.16
CA GLU A 350 -18.88 3.69 15.25
C GLU A 350 -19.21 2.19 15.20
N LEU A 351 -20.08 1.76 16.11
CA LEU A 351 -20.57 0.40 16.23
C LEU A 351 -22.06 0.40 15.92
N ILE A 352 -22.49 -0.51 15.06
CA ILE A 352 -23.90 -0.78 14.81
C ILE A 352 -24.25 -2.10 15.50
N PHE A 353 -25.29 -2.04 16.32
CA PHE A 353 -25.84 -3.18 17.03
C PHE A 353 -27.24 -3.49 16.52
N GLU A 354 -27.55 -4.76 16.32
CA GLU A 354 -28.92 -5.24 16.19
C GLU A 354 -29.60 -5.27 17.56
N LYS A 355 -30.90 -4.93 17.59
CA LYS A 355 -31.71 -4.98 18.80
C LYS A 355 -32.25 -6.39 19.02
N ASP A 356 -31.91 -6.97 20.16
CA ASP A 356 -32.56 -8.18 20.64
C ASP A 356 -33.93 -7.81 21.25
N LYS A 357 -35.00 -8.32 20.63
CA LYS A 357 -36.39 -8.07 21.05
C LYS A 357 -36.66 -8.46 22.51
N ASN A 358 -35.87 -9.36 23.09
CA ASN A 358 -36.08 -9.88 24.44
C ASN A 358 -35.21 -9.18 25.50
N THR A 359 -34.09 -8.56 25.11
CA THR A 359 -33.10 -8.04 26.07
C THR A 359 -32.77 -6.56 25.91
N PHE A 360 -33.13 -5.94 24.77
CA PHE A 360 -32.84 -4.53 24.52
C PHE A 360 -33.67 -3.61 25.43
N THR A 361 -32.99 -2.79 26.23
CA THR A 361 -33.58 -1.72 27.03
C THR A 361 -32.60 -0.54 27.12
N LEU A 362 -33.10 0.69 27.18
CA LEU A 362 -32.26 1.87 27.48
C LEU A 362 -32.36 2.28 28.96
N GLU A 363 -33.07 1.50 29.78
CA GLU A 363 -33.26 1.78 31.19
C GLU A 363 -32.03 1.37 32.02
N ARG A 364 -31.83 2.07 33.14
CA ARG A 364 -30.83 1.74 34.19
C ARG A 364 -29.40 1.54 33.68
N GLY A 365 -29.02 2.29 32.63
CA GLY A 365 -27.66 2.27 32.10
C GLY A 365 -27.30 1.02 31.27
N TRP A 366 -28.27 0.19 30.86
CA TRP A 366 -28.01 -1.03 30.08
C TRP A 366 -27.23 -0.81 28.79
N ALA A 367 -27.37 0.37 28.17
CA ALA A 367 -26.69 0.73 26.92
C ALA A 367 -25.19 1.05 27.09
N PHE A 368 -24.67 1.02 28.32
CA PHE A 368 -23.27 1.31 28.65
C PHE A 368 -22.52 0.03 29.05
N PRO A 369 -21.19 -0.03 28.81
CA PRO A 369 -20.38 -1.19 29.17
C PRO A 369 -20.40 -1.50 30.67
N LEU A 370 -20.28 -2.79 31.00
CA LEU A 370 -20.14 -3.25 32.39
C LEU A 370 -18.68 -3.16 32.86
N GLN A 371 -17.74 -3.49 31.97
CA GLN A 371 -16.31 -3.43 32.24
C GLN A 371 -15.55 -3.06 30.97
N VAL A 372 -14.44 -2.35 31.13
CA VAL A 372 -13.56 -1.92 30.05
C VAL A 372 -12.11 -2.13 30.47
N TYR A 373 -11.32 -2.76 29.60
CA TYR A 373 -9.88 -2.90 29.76
C TYR A 373 -9.17 -2.23 28.59
N PHE A 374 -8.14 -1.45 28.87
CA PHE A 374 -7.28 -0.85 27.85
C PHE A 374 -5.86 -1.39 28.00
N ASN A 375 -5.32 -2.00 26.95
CA ASN A 375 -4.03 -2.70 26.97
C ASN A 375 -3.89 -3.74 28.11
N GLY A 376 -5.02 -4.29 28.55
CA GLY A 376 -5.11 -5.26 29.64
C GLY A 376 -5.16 -4.69 31.05
N ASP A 377 -5.15 -3.37 31.22
CA ASP A 377 -5.41 -2.71 32.50
C ASP A 377 -6.88 -2.31 32.60
N GLU A 378 -7.49 -2.56 33.77
CA GLU A 378 -8.90 -2.27 34.02
C GLU A 378 -9.12 -0.76 34.14
N CYS A 379 -10.07 -0.23 33.37
CA CYS A 379 -10.44 1.18 33.40
C CYS A 379 -11.42 1.44 34.55
N MET A 380 -11.24 2.55 35.25
CA MET A 380 -12.16 2.98 36.30
C MET A 380 -13.50 3.43 35.69
N MET A 381 -14.57 2.73 36.03
CA MET A 381 -15.93 3.02 35.55
C MET A 381 -16.61 4.10 36.42
N PRO A 382 -17.49 4.95 35.85
CA PRO A 382 -18.31 5.86 36.64
C PRO A 382 -19.30 5.09 37.53
N PRO A 383 -19.74 5.67 38.65
CA PRO A 383 -20.69 5.01 39.53
C PRO A 383 -22.07 4.88 38.83
N PRO A 384 -22.87 3.84 39.14
CA PRO A 384 -24.08 3.50 38.36
C PRO A 384 -25.17 4.59 38.32
N ASP A 385 -25.18 5.49 39.30
CA ASP A 385 -26.08 6.63 39.43
C ASP A 385 -25.69 7.81 38.51
N ALA A 386 -24.48 7.80 37.94
CA ALA A 386 -24.00 8.82 37.01
C ALA A 386 -24.28 8.52 35.52
N TYR A 387 -24.95 7.41 35.20
CA TYR A 387 -25.26 7.08 33.80
C TYR A 387 -26.34 8.00 33.21
N PRO A 388 -26.16 8.52 31.98
CA PRO A 388 -27.14 9.36 31.31
C PRO A 388 -28.50 8.67 31.10
N PHE A 389 -29.58 9.42 31.30
CA PHE A 389 -30.93 8.97 30.95
C PHE A 389 -31.15 9.01 29.43
N LEU A 390 -31.69 7.94 28.86
CA LEU A 390 -31.96 7.82 27.42
C LEU A 390 -33.46 7.61 27.17
N PRO A 391 -34.12 8.42 26.33
CA PRO A 391 -35.53 8.26 26.01
C PRO A 391 -35.77 7.06 25.09
N ASN A 392 -36.78 6.23 25.39
CA ASN A 392 -37.11 4.98 24.67
C ASN A 392 -37.78 5.17 23.28
N ALA A 393 -37.91 6.40 22.76
CA ALA A 393 -38.64 6.66 21.52
C ALA A 393 -37.71 6.71 20.28
N ALA A 394 -38.01 5.92 19.26
CA ALA A 394 -37.35 5.98 17.94
C ALA A 394 -38.08 6.98 17.02
N PRO A 395 -37.37 7.81 16.21
CA PRO A 395 -38.02 8.62 15.18
C PRO A 395 -38.58 7.75 14.05
N THR A 396 -39.83 8.01 13.66
CA THR A 396 -40.49 7.34 12.52
C THR A 396 -40.11 8.00 11.20
N VAL A 397 -39.14 7.43 10.47
CA VAL A 397 -38.93 7.69 9.04
C VAL A 397 -38.70 6.33 8.34
N PRO A 398 -39.40 6.04 7.21
CA PRO A 398 -39.33 4.74 6.57
C PRO A 398 -38.05 4.54 5.75
N ALA A 399 -37.56 3.30 5.73
CA ALA A 399 -36.37 2.85 5.02
C ALA A 399 -36.73 2.31 3.62
N SER A 400 -35.97 2.74 2.61
CA SER A 400 -35.77 2.02 1.34
C SER A 400 -34.34 2.34 0.87
N ALA A 401 -33.47 1.44 0.45
CA ALA A 401 -33.47 -0.02 0.40
C ALA A 401 -31.98 -0.42 0.47
N TYR A 402 -31.59 -1.23 1.45
CA TYR A 402 -30.29 -1.91 1.46
C TYR A 402 -30.57 -3.38 1.17
N HIS A 403 -30.20 -3.84 -0.02
CA HIS A 403 -30.29 -5.25 -0.38
C HIS A 403 -29.06 -6.01 0.13
N ILE A 404 -29.36 -7.08 0.85
CA ILE A 404 -28.49 -8.14 1.35
C ILE A 404 -28.02 -9.01 0.18
N ALA A 405 -26.74 -9.41 0.17
CA ALA A 405 -26.28 -10.61 -0.51
C ALA A 405 -25.33 -11.43 0.39
N THR A 406 -25.95 -12.36 1.11
CA THR A 406 -25.53 -13.72 1.50
C THR A 406 -24.04 -14.09 1.70
N ARG A 407 -23.75 -14.53 2.93
CA ARG A 407 -22.67 -15.45 3.33
C ARG A 407 -22.69 -16.75 2.52
N LEU A 408 -21.50 -17.29 2.23
CA LEU A 408 -21.24 -18.73 2.15
C LEU A 408 -19.95 -19.04 2.93
N GLN A 409 -20.06 -19.98 3.88
CA GLN A 409 -18.96 -20.52 4.68
C GLN A 409 -18.46 -21.88 4.10
N PRO A 410 -17.30 -22.38 4.55
CA PRO A 410 -16.43 -23.33 3.83
C PRO A 410 -16.70 -24.80 4.18
N ARG A 411 -16.18 -25.74 3.38
CA ARG A 411 -15.70 -27.07 3.85
C ARG A 411 -14.77 -27.79 2.84
N LEU A 412 -13.73 -28.40 3.41
CA LEU A 412 -12.65 -29.22 2.83
C LEU A 412 -13.11 -30.46 2.04
N VAL A 413 -12.29 -30.94 1.10
CA VAL A 413 -11.81 -32.36 0.98
C VAL A 413 -10.40 -32.41 0.32
N LEU A 414 -9.58 -33.34 0.80
CA LEU A 414 -8.16 -33.62 0.51
C LEU A 414 -7.87 -34.52 -0.73
N LYS A 415 -6.64 -34.36 -1.28
CA LYS A 415 -5.67 -35.36 -1.84
C LYS A 415 -5.95 -36.01 -3.22
N TYR A 416 -5.01 -36.33 -4.13
CA TYR A 416 -3.52 -36.40 -4.17
C TYR A 416 -3.03 -36.52 -5.65
N ALA A 417 -1.69 -36.44 -5.81
CA ALA A 417 -0.81 -37.04 -6.85
C ALA A 417 -0.25 -36.07 -7.92
N TYR A 418 0.98 -35.55 -7.77
CA TYR A 418 2.32 -36.15 -7.98
C TYR A 418 2.71 -36.25 -9.46
N LEU A 419 3.40 -35.22 -9.99
CA LEU A 419 4.41 -35.36 -11.05
C LEU A 419 5.24 -34.07 -11.19
N LEU A 420 6.53 -34.25 -11.48
CA LEU A 420 7.59 -33.26 -11.68
C LEU A 420 8.25 -32.64 -10.44
N LEU A 421 9.11 -33.45 -9.83
CA LEU A 421 10.35 -32.97 -9.19
C LEU A 421 11.53 -33.50 -10.00
N LEU A 422 11.83 -32.80 -11.10
CA LEU A 422 13.15 -32.81 -11.73
C LEU A 422 13.42 -31.38 -12.23
N MET A 423 13.95 -30.55 -11.34
CA MET A 423 14.78 -29.41 -11.73
C MET A 423 16.05 -29.52 -10.90
N ILE A 424 16.97 -30.28 -11.48
CA ILE A 424 18.39 -30.28 -11.17
C ILE A 424 18.87 -28.84 -11.34
N PHE A 425 19.60 -28.28 -10.37
CA PHE A 425 20.42 -27.10 -10.62
C PHE A 425 21.46 -27.49 -11.68
N SER A 426 21.24 -27.14 -12.96
CA SER A 426 22.32 -27.19 -13.95
C SER A 426 22.86 -25.78 -14.13
N HIS A 427 24.15 -25.65 -13.87
CA HIS A 427 24.91 -24.45 -14.06
C HIS A 427 25.04 -24.15 -15.56
N ALA A 428 24.82 -22.89 -15.93
CA ALA A 428 25.25 -22.36 -17.21
C ALA A 428 26.66 -21.77 -17.02
N ALA A 429 27.63 -22.33 -17.74
CA ALA A 429 29.04 -21.96 -17.69
C ALA A 429 29.36 -20.69 -18.53
N ASP A 430 28.47 -19.68 -18.47
CA ASP A 430 28.71 -18.28 -18.88
C ASP A 430 27.38 -17.49 -18.81
N GLY A 431 27.30 -16.43 -18.02
CA GLY A 431 26.04 -15.71 -17.77
C GLY A 431 26.06 -14.64 -16.68
N TYR A 432 24.89 -14.03 -16.44
CA TYR A 432 24.67 -13.08 -15.35
C TYR A 432 23.24 -13.12 -14.81
N VAL A 433 23.08 -12.64 -13.58
CA VAL A 433 21.76 -12.36 -12.97
C VAL A 433 21.57 -10.85 -12.91
N ALA A 434 20.43 -10.37 -13.40
CA ALA A 434 20.11 -8.96 -13.40
C ALA A 434 18.69 -8.68 -12.90
N VAL A 435 18.53 -7.50 -12.29
CA VAL A 435 17.23 -6.95 -11.94
C VAL A 435 16.90 -5.86 -12.96
N VAL A 436 15.75 -6.01 -13.61
CA VAL A 436 15.22 -5.04 -14.57
C VAL A 436 14.13 -4.26 -13.86
N THR A 437 14.32 -2.95 -13.75
CA THR A 437 13.37 -2.04 -13.11
C THR A 437 12.82 -1.07 -14.14
N MET A 438 11.50 -1.03 -14.27
CA MET A 438 10.78 -0.05 -15.08
C MET A 438 10.17 1.00 -14.15
N THR A 439 10.52 2.26 -14.39
CA THR A 439 10.01 3.40 -13.63
C THR A 439 9.26 4.33 -14.58
N ASN A 440 7.98 4.56 -14.28
CA ASN A 440 7.16 5.52 -14.98
C ASN A 440 7.34 6.91 -14.36
N PHE A 441 7.97 7.84 -15.08
CA PHE A 441 8.13 9.23 -14.64
C PHE A 441 7.02 10.15 -15.18
N GLN A 442 6.04 9.61 -15.91
CA GLN A 442 4.93 10.40 -16.43
C GLN A 442 4.03 10.86 -15.29
N MET A 443 3.62 12.13 -15.30
CA MET A 443 2.88 12.71 -14.20
C MET A 443 1.43 12.24 -14.13
N TYR A 444 0.76 12.07 -15.27
CA TYR A 444 -0.66 11.71 -15.31
C TYR A 444 -0.98 10.54 -16.24
N ARG A 445 -0.02 10.01 -16.99
CA ARG A 445 -0.22 8.82 -17.84
C ARG A 445 0.23 7.56 -17.10
N HIS A 446 -0.65 6.56 -17.03
CA HIS A 446 -0.38 5.26 -16.41
C HIS A 446 -0.51 4.13 -17.44
N ILE A 447 0.08 2.97 -17.12
CA ILE A 447 -0.10 1.74 -17.89
C ILE A 447 -1.21 0.93 -17.22
N MET A 448 -2.38 0.88 -17.85
CA MET A 448 -3.53 0.10 -17.38
C MET A 448 -3.47 -1.37 -17.83
N SER A 449 -4.36 -2.20 -17.28
CA SER A 449 -4.55 -3.60 -17.72
C SER A 449 -4.81 -3.67 -19.24
N PRO A 450 -4.21 -4.59 -20.02
CA PRO A 450 -3.51 -5.83 -19.62
C PRO A 450 -2.05 -5.64 -19.16
N GLY A 451 -1.62 -4.39 -18.98
CA GLY A 451 -0.30 -4.06 -18.45
C GLY A 451 0.76 -3.88 -19.54
N TRP A 452 2.01 -3.72 -19.11
CA TRP A 452 3.14 -3.56 -20.01
C TRP A 452 3.57 -4.90 -20.62
N THR A 453 4.06 -4.83 -21.85
CA THR A 453 4.77 -5.92 -22.53
C THR A 453 6.11 -5.39 -23.03
N LEU A 454 7.20 -5.98 -22.56
CA LEU A 454 8.56 -5.54 -22.86
C LEU A 454 9.26 -6.55 -23.77
N GLY A 455 9.78 -6.08 -24.89
CA GLY A 455 10.57 -6.88 -25.83
C GLY A 455 11.92 -6.24 -26.10
N TRP A 456 12.91 -7.06 -26.46
CA TRP A 456 14.22 -6.62 -26.92
C TRP A 456 14.84 -7.68 -27.83
N THR A 457 15.97 -7.37 -28.46
CA THR A 457 16.73 -8.32 -29.27
C THR A 457 18.13 -8.52 -28.69
N TRP A 458 18.49 -9.77 -28.46
CA TRP A 458 19.82 -10.16 -28.00
C TRP A 458 20.90 -9.88 -29.06
N SER A 459 22.05 -9.37 -28.60
CA SER A 459 23.15 -8.96 -29.47
C SER A 459 23.94 -10.16 -30.01
N LYS A 460 24.08 -11.24 -29.25
CA LYS A 460 24.76 -12.48 -29.61
C LYS A 460 23.75 -13.66 -29.65
N LYS A 461 24.01 -14.71 -28.86
CA LYS A 461 23.26 -15.96 -28.76
C LYS A 461 22.76 -16.19 -27.34
N GLU A 462 22.49 -15.10 -26.62
CA GLU A 462 22.04 -15.11 -25.24
C GLU A 462 20.69 -15.84 -25.10
N VAL A 463 20.49 -16.48 -23.95
CA VAL A 463 19.25 -17.20 -23.60
C VAL A 463 18.81 -16.83 -22.18
N ILE A 464 17.53 -16.97 -21.89
CA ILE A 464 16.99 -16.75 -20.54
C ILE A 464 16.87 -18.10 -19.84
N TRP A 465 17.61 -18.29 -18.75
CA TRP A 465 17.56 -19.50 -17.92
C TRP A 465 16.40 -19.49 -16.94
N GLY A 466 16.07 -18.32 -16.39
CA GLY A 466 15.00 -18.18 -15.41
C GLY A 466 14.57 -16.74 -15.23
N MET A 467 13.36 -16.57 -14.73
CA MET A 467 12.76 -15.27 -14.43
C MET A 467 12.00 -15.34 -13.10
N VAL A 468 12.02 -14.24 -12.36
CA VAL A 468 11.25 -14.06 -11.11
C VAL A 468 10.55 -12.70 -11.19
N GLY A 469 9.26 -12.66 -10.87
CA GLY A 469 8.43 -11.46 -10.99
C GLY A 469 7.82 -11.23 -12.37
N ALA A 470 8.38 -11.81 -13.44
CA ALA A 470 7.86 -11.72 -14.79
C ALA A 470 8.08 -13.05 -15.54
N GLN A 471 7.45 -13.20 -16.70
CA GLN A 471 7.58 -14.40 -17.53
C GLN A 471 7.68 -14.03 -19.02
N ALA A 472 8.52 -14.76 -19.76
CA ALA A 472 8.51 -14.73 -21.21
C ALA A 472 7.23 -15.37 -21.77
N THR A 473 6.60 -14.71 -22.73
CA THR A 473 5.36 -15.15 -23.39
C THR A 473 5.53 -16.41 -24.24
N GLU A 474 6.74 -16.63 -24.78
CA GLU A 474 7.08 -17.77 -25.61
C GLU A 474 8.47 -18.31 -25.25
N GLN A 475 8.65 -19.63 -25.32
CA GLN A 475 9.95 -20.28 -25.09
C GLN A 475 10.88 -20.22 -26.31
N GLY A 476 10.35 -20.34 -27.53
CA GLY A 476 11.14 -20.41 -28.77
C GLY A 476 11.85 -21.76 -28.99
N ASP A 477 12.71 -21.83 -30.01
CA ASP A 477 13.45 -23.06 -30.35
C ASP A 477 14.68 -23.25 -29.43
N CYS A 478 14.51 -24.12 -28.42
CA CYS A 478 15.56 -24.53 -27.49
C CYS A 478 16.20 -25.89 -27.82
N SER A 479 16.02 -26.42 -29.04
CA SER A 479 16.47 -27.78 -29.44
C SER A 479 17.97 -28.06 -29.24
N LYS A 480 18.80 -27.00 -29.16
CA LYS A 480 20.24 -27.09 -28.91
C LYS A 480 20.61 -27.56 -27.50
N PHE A 481 19.71 -27.46 -26.52
CA PHE A 481 19.97 -27.81 -25.12
C PHE A 481 19.43 -29.21 -24.81
N LYS A 482 20.33 -30.18 -24.60
CA LYS A 482 19.99 -31.58 -24.30
C LYS A 482 20.13 -31.83 -22.79
N GLY A 483 19.09 -31.54 -22.02
CA GLY A 483 19.09 -31.65 -20.56
C GLY A 483 18.18 -30.60 -19.94
N ASN A 484 18.75 -29.67 -19.18
CA ASN A 484 18.01 -28.53 -18.68
C ASN A 484 17.74 -27.53 -19.81
N ILE A 485 16.46 -27.27 -20.05
CA ILE A 485 15.98 -26.40 -21.13
C ILE A 485 15.84 -24.98 -20.57
N PRO A 486 16.43 -23.96 -21.21
CA PRO A 486 16.24 -22.58 -20.81
C PRO A 486 14.77 -22.15 -20.84
N HIS A 487 14.42 -21.20 -19.98
CA HIS A 487 13.09 -20.58 -19.97
C HIS A 487 12.72 -19.92 -21.31
N CYS A 488 13.68 -19.33 -22.02
CA CYS A 488 13.46 -18.81 -23.37
C CYS A 488 14.76 -18.79 -24.19
N CYS A 489 14.71 -19.32 -25.41
CA CYS A 489 15.83 -19.34 -26.37
C CYS A 489 15.61 -18.42 -27.57
N LYS A 490 14.50 -17.67 -27.60
CA LYS A 490 14.19 -16.74 -28.68
C LYS A 490 15.18 -15.57 -28.67
N ARG A 491 15.68 -15.19 -29.83
CA ARG A 491 16.61 -14.03 -29.97
C ARG A 491 15.92 -12.71 -29.62
N ASN A 492 14.62 -12.61 -29.87
CA ASN A 492 13.78 -11.47 -29.53
C ASN A 492 12.69 -11.88 -28.53
N PRO A 493 13.02 -12.06 -27.24
CA PRO A 493 12.05 -12.43 -26.23
C PRO A 493 11.04 -11.29 -25.99
N THR A 494 9.82 -11.68 -25.63
CA THR A 494 8.76 -10.77 -25.19
C THR A 494 8.32 -11.20 -23.80
N VAL A 495 8.35 -10.26 -22.85
CA VAL A 495 8.16 -10.48 -21.41
C VAL A 495 6.96 -9.70 -20.91
N VAL A 496 6.20 -10.34 -20.04
CA VAL A 496 5.05 -9.76 -19.33
C VAL A 496 5.22 -9.97 -17.83
N ASP A 497 4.66 -9.05 -17.04
CA ASP A 497 4.64 -9.15 -15.58
C ASP A 497 3.74 -10.30 -15.11
N LEU A 498 4.01 -10.84 -13.94
CA LEU A 498 3.13 -11.84 -13.33
C LEU A 498 1.84 -11.19 -12.78
N LEU A 499 0.76 -11.96 -12.69
CA LEU A 499 -0.48 -11.48 -12.10
C LEU A 499 -0.39 -11.37 -10.56
N PRO A 500 -1.22 -10.53 -9.91
CA PRO A 500 -1.31 -10.50 -8.46
C PRO A 500 -1.70 -11.86 -7.87
N GLY A 501 -1.11 -12.23 -6.72
CA GLY A 501 -1.43 -13.48 -6.01
C GLY A 501 -0.54 -14.67 -6.34
N VAL A 502 0.52 -14.49 -7.15
CA VAL A 502 1.52 -15.55 -7.40
C VAL A 502 2.25 -15.98 -6.11
N PRO A 503 2.78 -17.22 -6.01
CA PRO A 503 3.52 -17.67 -4.83
C PRO A 503 4.75 -16.82 -4.49
N PHE A 504 5.09 -16.70 -3.20
CA PHE A 504 6.14 -15.80 -2.71
C PHE A 504 7.54 -16.09 -3.29
N ASN A 505 7.83 -17.34 -3.67
CA ASN A 505 9.10 -17.71 -4.31
C ASN A 505 9.25 -17.19 -5.75
N GLN A 506 8.16 -16.74 -6.37
CA GLN A 506 8.13 -16.15 -7.70
C GLN A 506 8.01 -14.62 -7.66
N GLN A 507 8.00 -14.01 -6.47
CA GLN A 507 7.87 -12.57 -6.27
C GLN A 507 9.22 -11.89 -6.01
N ILE A 508 9.33 -10.65 -6.47
CA ILE A 508 10.39 -9.69 -6.16
C ILE A 508 9.75 -8.33 -5.81
N ALA A 509 10.49 -7.41 -5.20
CA ALA A 509 9.98 -6.08 -4.87
C ALA A 509 9.38 -5.39 -6.11
N ASN A 510 8.24 -4.73 -5.94
CA ASN A 510 7.54 -4.01 -7.01
C ASN A 510 7.11 -4.85 -8.23
N CYS A 511 7.12 -6.18 -8.19
CA CYS A 511 6.61 -7.02 -9.28
C CYS A 511 5.11 -7.30 -9.16
N CYS A 512 4.63 -8.08 -10.12
CA CYS A 512 3.48 -8.95 -9.96
C CYS A 512 2.15 -8.20 -9.86
N LYS A 513 2.07 -7.08 -10.58
CA LYS A 513 0.90 -6.18 -10.65
C LYS A 513 0.08 -6.43 -11.93
N GLY A 514 0.34 -7.54 -12.63
CA GLY A 514 -0.22 -7.80 -13.95
C GLY A 514 0.20 -6.75 -14.98
N GLY A 515 1.36 -6.12 -14.78
CA GLY A 515 1.93 -5.14 -15.69
C GLY A 515 1.31 -3.75 -15.55
N VAL A 516 0.45 -3.53 -14.56
CA VAL A 516 -0.12 -2.21 -14.26
C VAL A 516 0.92 -1.34 -13.56
N VAL A 517 1.13 -0.12 -14.06
CA VAL A 517 2.10 0.84 -13.51
C VAL A 517 1.45 2.21 -13.44
N ALA A 518 1.34 2.76 -12.23
CA ALA A 518 0.70 4.05 -12.00
C ALA A 518 1.53 5.20 -12.60
N SER A 519 0.91 6.37 -12.73
CA SER A 519 1.62 7.61 -13.02
C SER A 519 2.33 8.12 -11.77
N GLN A 520 3.49 8.77 -11.93
CA GLN A 520 4.25 9.31 -10.81
C GLN A 520 3.47 10.39 -10.05
N GLY A 521 2.62 11.16 -10.75
CA GLY A 521 1.78 12.17 -10.11
C GLY A 521 0.68 11.57 -9.23
N GLN A 522 0.16 10.39 -9.60
CA GLN A 522 -0.86 9.67 -8.82
C GLN A 522 -0.28 8.92 -7.62
N ASP A 523 0.75 8.09 -7.84
CA ASP A 523 1.39 7.29 -6.77
C ASP A 523 2.84 6.94 -7.16
N THR A 524 3.79 7.51 -6.42
CA THR A 524 5.23 7.32 -6.65
C THR A 524 5.71 5.90 -6.36
N SER A 525 5.05 5.18 -5.45
CA SER A 525 5.40 3.81 -5.08
C SER A 525 4.85 2.79 -6.09
N ALA A 526 3.67 3.06 -6.64
CA ALA A 526 3.05 2.22 -7.65
C ALA A 526 3.58 2.48 -9.08
N ALA A 527 4.31 3.59 -9.29
CA ALA A 527 4.96 3.95 -10.56
C ALA A 527 6.22 3.13 -10.90
N VAL A 528 6.59 2.15 -10.07
CA VAL A 528 7.74 1.26 -10.28
C VAL A 528 7.27 -0.19 -10.46
N SER A 529 7.83 -0.88 -11.45
CA SER A 529 7.71 -2.32 -11.66
C SER A 529 9.08 -2.96 -11.80
N SER A 530 9.31 -4.16 -11.27
CA SER A 530 10.60 -4.83 -11.43
C SER A 530 10.50 -6.35 -11.55
N PHE A 531 11.47 -6.95 -12.24
CA PHE A 531 11.63 -8.39 -12.35
C PHE A 531 13.10 -8.78 -12.39
N GLN A 532 13.41 -10.01 -12.00
CA GLN A 532 14.75 -10.57 -12.10
C GLN A 532 14.84 -11.52 -13.29
N VAL A 533 15.96 -11.47 -14.01
CA VAL A 533 16.25 -12.34 -15.15
C VAL A 533 17.64 -12.95 -15.00
N SER A 534 17.73 -14.26 -15.24
CA SER A 534 18.99 -14.99 -15.32
C SER A 534 19.31 -15.25 -16.79
N VAL A 535 20.38 -14.63 -17.29
CA VAL A 535 20.80 -14.68 -18.69
C VAL A 535 22.02 -15.57 -18.81
N GLY A 536 22.05 -16.41 -19.84
CA GLY A 536 23.21 -17.25 -20.18
C GLY A 536 23.75 -16.94 -21.57
N LEU A 537 24.96 -17.44 -21.86
CA LEU A 537 25.70 -17.25 -23.12
C LEU A 537 25.99 -15.77 -23.42
N SER A 538 26.12 -14.95 -22.38
CA SER A 538 26.27 -13.49 -22.47
C SER A 538 27.68 -12.97 -22.23
N GLY A 539 28.56 -13.74 -21.59
CA GLY A 539 29.80 -13.28 -20.98
C GLY A 539 29.66 -13.07 -19.47
N SER A 540 30.75 -13.35 -18.74
CA SER A 540 30.88 -13.28 -17.27
C SER A 540 31.60 -12.01 -16.77
N SER A 541 31.72 -10.97 -17.60
CA SER A 541 32.38 -9.70 -17.25
C SER A 541 31.80 -8.48 -18.00
N ASN A 542 32.07 -7.27 -17.47
CA ASN A 542 31.68 -5.99 -18.09
C ASN A 542 32.23 -5.79 -19.52
N ARG A 543 33.32 -6.47 -19.89
CA ARG A 543 33.92 -6.35 -21.24
C ARG A 543 33.30 -7.31 -22.25
N THR A 544 32.82 -8.45 -21.78
CA THR A 544 32.30 -9.54 -22.63
C THR A 544 30.81 -9.38 -22.91
N VAL A 545 30.04 -8.84 -21.97
CA VAL A 545 28.60 -8.56 -22.14
C VAL A 545 28.37 -7.50 -23.22
N ARG A 546 27.43 -7.78 -24.12
CA ARG A 546 26.95 -6.83 -25.13
C ARG A 546 25.52 -6.44 -24.83
N LEU A 547 25.26 -5.14 -24.85
CA LEU A 547 23.96 -4.57 -24.57
C LEU A 547 22.90 -5.06 -25.57
N PRO A 548 21.67 -5.38 -25.15
CA PRO A 548 20.59 -5.71 -26.06
C PRO A 548 20.21 -4.52 -26.95
N LYS A 549 19.56 -4.80 -28.08
CA LYS A 549 19.14 -3.80 -29.07
C LYS A 549 17.64 -3.87 -29.32
N ASN A 550 17.09 -2.83 -29.93
CA ASN A 550 15.69 -2.78 -30.40
C ASN A 550 14.69 -3.08 -29.28
N PHE A 551 14.71 -2.27 -28.22
CA PHE A 551 13.71 -2.37 -27.16
C PHE A 551 12.35 -1.91 -27.66
N THR A 552 11.31 -2.67 -27.31
CA THR A 552 9.91 -2.37 -27.61
C THR A 552 9.12 -2.41 -26.32
N LEU A 553 8.45 -1.32 -25.98
CA LEU A 553 7.51 -1.26 -24.86
C LEU A 553 6.10 -1.11 -25.42
N LEU A 554 5.20 -2.01 -25.04
CA LEU A 554 3.77 -1.88 -25.32
C LEU A 554 3.05 -1.66 -24.00
N GLY A 555 2.10 -0.73 -23.97
CA GLY A 555 1.23 -0.48 -22.83
C GLY A 555 -0.18 -0.19 -23.35
N PRO A 556 -1.12 -1.09 -23.06
CA PRO A 556 -2.28 -1.58 -23.83
C PRO A 556 -2.34 -1.46 -25.37
N GLY A 557 -1.53 -0.61 -25.99
CA GLY A 557 -1.44 -0.38 -27.42
C GLY A 557 -0.03 0.01 -27.86
N LYS A 558 0.08 0.41 -29.13
CA LYS A 558 1.30 1.00 -29.69
C LYS A 558 1.37 2.46 -29.25
N GLY A 559 2.56 3.05 -29.13
CA GLY A 559 2.69 4.46 -28.74
C GLY A 559 4.01 4.82 -28.08
N TYR A 560 4.68 3.85 -27.46
CA TYR A 560 6.02 4.06 -26.91
C TYR A 560 7.11 3.79 -27.94
N THR A 561 8.08 4.70 -28.00
CA THR A 561 9.33 4.54 -28.74
C THR A 561 10.49 4.55 -27.76
N CYS A 562 11.31 3.49 -27.77
CA CYS A 562 12.43 3.34 -26.84
C CYS A 562 13.77 3.68 -27.50
N SER A 563 14.66 4.30 -26.74
CA SER A 563 16.03 4.59 -27.15
C SER A 563 16.90 3.32 -27.14
N GLN A 564 18.13 3.43 -27.66
CA GLN A 564 19.13 2.37 -27.55
C GLN A 564 19.66 2.28 -26.10
N ALA A 565 20.01 1.07 -25.67
CA ALA A 565 20.56 0.85 -24.32
C ALA A 565 21.89 1.60 -24.13
N LYS A 566 21.95 2.47 -23.13
CA LYS A 566 23.12 3.29 -22.81
C LYS A 566 23.73 2.84 -21.48
N PRO A 567 25.02 2.50 -21.42
CA PRO A 567 25.69 2.18 -20.16
C PRO A 567 25.70 3.43 -19.25
N VAL A 568 25.42 3.22 -17.97
CA VAL A 568 25.41 4.27 -16.93
C VAL A 568 26.26 3.81 -15.74
N PRO A 569 26.67 4.72 -14.84
CA PRO A 569 27.40 4.33 -13.63
C PRO A 569 26.66 3.23 -12.86
N PRO A 570 27.36 2.21 -12.32
CA PRO A 570 26.68 1.09 -11.70
C PRO A 570 25.92 1.51 -10.43
N THR A 571 24.69 1.07 -10.34
CA THR A 571 23.76 1.46 -9.28
C THR A 571 24.26 1.03 -7.91
N VAL A 572 24.16 1.96 -6.95
CA VAL A 572 24.38 1.65 -5.54
C VAL A 572 23.04 1.44 -4.86
N PHE A 573 22.80 0.21 -4.44
CA PHE A 573 21.69 -0.16 -3.58
C PHE A 573 22.13 0.00 -2.14
N ILE A 574 21.49 0.94 -1.45
CA ILE A 574 21.60 1.07 -0.01
C ILE A 574 20.63 0.03 0.58
N SER A 575 21.13 -0.82 1.45
CA SER A 575 20.28 -1.77 2.16
C SER A 575 19.19 -1.01 2.94
N PRO A 576 18.00 -1.59 3.13
CA PRO A 576 16.89 -0.90 3.81
C PRO A 576 17.22 -0.36 5.21
N ASP A 577 18.24 -0.92 5.87
CA ASP A 577 18.79 -0.46 7.15
C ASP A 577 19.76 0.74 7.04
N GLY A 578 20.04 1.24 5.82
CA GLY A 578 20.93 2.37 5.54
C GLY A 578 22.43 2.07 5.64
N ARG A 579 22.83 0.88 6.09
CA ARG A 579 24.19 0.59 6.58
C ARG A 579 25.13 -0.03 5.55
N ARG A 580 24.61 -0.77 4.57
CA ARG A 580 25.41 -1.43 3.53
C ARG A 580 25.09 -0.84 2.16
N LYS A 581 26.14 -0.48 1.43
CA LYS A 581 26.06 -0.15 0.01
C LYS A 581 26.47 -1.40 -0.77
N THR A 582 25.55 -1.96 -1.53
CA THR A 582 25.86 -2.97 -2.54
C THR A 582 25.78 -2.31 -3.89
N GLN A 583 26.69 -2.64 -4.80
CA GLN A 583 26.75 -2.02 -6.11
C GLN A 583 26.48 -3.07 -7.18
N ALA A 584 25.71 -2.70 -8.20
CA ALA A 584 25.61 -3.51 -9.42
C ALA A 584 26.99 -3.66 -10.05
N MET A 585 27.26 -4.80 -10.67
CA MET A 585 28.50 -5.04 -11.43
C MET A 585 28.52 -4.19 -12.71
N MET A 586 27.35 -4.00 -13.33
CA MET A 586 27.15 -3.22 -14.54
C MET A 586 25.69 -2.73 -14.60
N THR A 587 25.47 -1.49 -15.05
CA THR A 587 24.13 -0.93 -15.24
C THR A 587 24.00 -0.27 -16.60
N TRP A 588 22.84 -0.44 -17.24
CA TRP A 588 22.45 0.37 -18.39
C TRP A 588 21.00 0.82 -18.29
N ASN A 589 20.67 1.88 -19.01
CA ASN A 589 19.35 2.47 -19.05
C ASN A 589 18.82 2.55 -20.48
N VAL A 590 17.51 2.37 -20.62
CA VAL A 590 16.73 2.56 -21.85
C VAL A 590 15.60 3.51 -21.51
N THR A 591 15.42 4.56 -22.30
CA THR A 591 14.35 5.54 -22.08
C THR A 591 13.31 5.40 -23.17
N CYS A 592 12.06 5.20 -22.78
CA CYS A 592 10.91 5.12 -23.68
C CYS A 592 10.04 6.36 -23.51
N THR A 593 9.68 6.99 -24.62
CA THR A 593 8.78 8.15 -24.65
C THR A 593 7.50 7.80 -25.38
N TYR A 594 6.38 8.38 -24.96
CA TYR A 594 5.08 8.16 -25.57
C TYR A 594 4.79 9.20 -26.65
N SER A 595 4.18 8.78 -27.75
CA SER A 595 3.68 9.67 -28.81
C SER A 595 2.22 9.36 -29.12
N GLN A 596 1.35 10.35 -28.92
CA GLN A 596 -0.08 10.22 -29.22
C GLN A 596 -0.33 9.87 -30.69
N ILE A 597 0.40 10.51 -31.60
CA ILE A 597 0.27 10.35 -33.05
C ILE A 597 0.61 8.92 -33.49
N LEU A 598 1.59 8.29 -32.83
CA LEU A 598 1.94 6.89 -33.09
C LEU A 598 0.95 5.92 -32.45
N ALA A 599 0.27 6.33 -31.39
CA ALA A 599 -0.64 5.48 -30.64
C ALA A 599 -2.02 5.37 -31.28
N SER A 600 -2.59 6.50 -31.71
CA SER A 600 -3.87 6.54 -32.40
C SER A 600 -3.99 7.80 -33.25
N GLN A 601 -4.59 7.65 -34.43
CA GLN A 601 -4.91 8.78 -35.30
C GLN A 601 -6.12 9.58 -34.78
N HIS A 602 -6.96 8.98 -33.93
CA HIS A 602 -8.15 9.59 -33.34
C HIS A 602 -8.02 9.70 -31.81
N PRO A 603 -8.56 10.76 -31.18
CA PRO A 603 -8.59 10.88 -29.73
C PRO A 603 -9.47 9.78 -29.10
N THR A 604 -9.29 9.53 -27.81
CA THR A 604 -10.03 8.50 -27.05
C THR A 604 -11.14 9.08 -26.17
N CYS A 605 -11.23 10.41 -26.09
CA CYS A 605 -12.22 11.12 -25.29
C CYS A 605 -12.71 12.42 -25.95
N CYS A 606 -13.89 12.86 -25.55
CA CYS A 606 -14.48 14.15 -25.94
C CYS A 606 -15.03 14.90 -24.73
N VAL A 607 -15.26 16.20 -24.92
CA VAL A 607 -15.78 17.09 -23.88
C VAL A 607 -17.14 17.65 -24.26
N SER A 608 -18.07 17.70 -23.29
CA SER A 608 -19.34 18.43 -23.42
C SER A 608 -19.46 19.47 -22.30
N LEU A 609 -20.08 20.60 -22.61
CA LEU A 609 -20.12 21.78 -21.74
C LEU A 609 -21.56 22.17 -21.45
N SER A 610 -21.84 22.60 -20.23
CA SER A 610 -23.14 23.18 -19.86
C SER A 610 -22.99 24.23 -18.76
N SER A 611 -24.02 25.05 -18.59
CA SER A 611 -24.07 26.03 -17.51
C SER A 611 -25.48 26.12 -16.94
N PHE A 612 -25.61 26.62 -15.71
CA PHE A 612 -26.90 26.92 -15.11
C PHE A 612 -27.69 28.01 -15.88
N TYR A 613 -27.00 28.90 -16.59
CA TYR A 613 -27.62 30.03 -17.30
C TYR A 613 -28.11 29.70 -18.71
N ASN A 614 -27.76 28.53 -19.23
CA ASN A 614 -28.15 28.10 -20.58
C ASN A 614 -28.82 26.72 -20.50
N SER A 615 -30.05 26.63 -21.01
CA SER A 615 -30.79 25.36 -21.08
C SER A 615 -30.23 24.39 -22.12
N VAL A 616 -29.43 24.88 -23.08
CA VAL A 616 -28.79 24.08 -24.13
C VAL A 616 -27.43 23.60 -23.67
N ILE A 617 -27.23 22.28 -23.73
CA ILE A 617 -25.94 21.63 -23.47
C ILE A 617 -25.16 21.61 -24.79
N THR A 618 -23.93 22.10 -24.78
CA THR A 618 -23.00 21.97 -25.90
C THR A 618 -22.47 20.53 -25.93
N PRO A 619 -22.89 19.70 -26.91
CA PRO A 619 -22.53 18.29 -26.94
C PRO A 619 -21.07 18.11 -27.38
N CYS A 620 -20.55 16.89 -27.22
CA CYS A 620 -19.30 16.52 -27.88
C CYS A 620 -19.43 16.66 -29.40
N PRO A 621 -18.41 17.15 -30.11
CA PRO A 621 -18.42 17.20 -31.56
C PRO A 621 -18.64 15.81 -32.18
N ALA A 622 -19.47 15.75 -33.22
CA ALA A 622 -19.78 14.50 -33.91
C ALA A 622 -18.52 13.88 -34.52
N CYS A 623 -18.43 12.54 -34.47
CA CYS A 623 -17.30 11.76 -34.98
C CYS A 623 -15.93 12.12 -34.41
N SER A 624 -15.86 12.68 -33.19
CA SER A 624 -14.60 13.06 -32.53
C SER A 624 -13.58 11.93 -32.46
N CYS A 625 -14.01 10.70 -32.15
CA CYS A 625 -13.12 9.54 -31.99
C CYS A 625 -13.10 8.60 -33.21
N GLY A 626 -13.55 9.09 -34.38
CA GLY A 626 -13.58 8.34 -35.63
C GLY A 626 -14.89 7.59 -35.84
N CYS A 627 -15.65 7.96 -36.87
CA CYS A 627 -16.83 7.21 -37.31
C CYS A 627 -16.42 6.17 -38.36
N GLN A 628 -16.52 4.89 -37.99
CA GLN A 628 -16.47 3.78 -38.95
C GLN A 628 -17.89 3.20 -39.17
N ASN A 629 -18.06 2.39 -40.21
CA ASN A 629 -19.35 1.77 -40.59
C ASN A 629 -20.08 1.12 -39.40
N ASN A 630 -21.43 1.02 -39.45
CA ASN A 630 -22.35 0.54 -38.40
C ASN A 630 -21.98 -0.76 -37.64
N ASN A 631 -20.99 -1.53 -38.10
CA ASN A 631 -20.46 -2.72 -37.42
C ASN A 631 -19.40 -2.40 -36.34
N SER A 632 -19.02 -1.13 -36.12
CA SER A 632 -17.94 -0.74 -35.20
C SER A 632 -18.39 -0.33 -33.79
N CYS A 633 -19.69 -0.27 -33.51
CA CYS A 633 -20.23 0.04 -32.19
C CYS A 633 -21.48 -0.81 -31.86
N VAL A 634 -21.86 -0.84 -30.59
CA VAL A 634 -23.03 -1.57 -30.09
C VAL A 634 -24.17 -0.58 -29.81
N ALA A 635 -25.35 -0.83 -30.39
CA ALA A 635 -26.53 -0.02 -30.14
C ALA A 635 -27.01 -0.18 -28.68
N SER A 636 -27.44 0.93 -28.08
CA SER A 636 -27.93 0.97 -26.69
C SER A 636 -29.17 0.07 -26.54
N GLY A 637 -29.08 -0.99 -25.73
CA GLY A 637 -30.20 -1.89 -25.43
C GLY A 637 -30.28 -3.18 -26.25
N SER A 638 -29.25 -3.53 -27.03
CA SER A 638 -29.20 -4.79 -27.80
C SER A 638 -29.04 -6.05 -26.92
N GLU A 639 -29.74 -7.15 -27.26
CA GLU A 639 -29.66 -8.45 -26.56
C GLU A 639 -28.26 -9.09 -26.59
N THR A 640 -27.38 -8.67 -27.52
CA THR A 640 -25.99 -9.14 -27.62
C THR A 640 -25.14 -8.82 -26.39
N ILE A 641 -25.54 -7.84 -25.56
CA ILE A 641 -24.87 -7.43 -24.32
C ILE A 641 -24.83 -8.58 -23.27
N ARG A 642 -25.82 -9.49 -23.28
CA ARG A 642 -25.88 -10.64 -22.35
C ARG A 642 -24.88 -11.76 -22.68
N SER A 643 -24.43 -11.86 -23.93
CA SER A 643 -23.58 -12.98 -24.38
C SER A 643 -22.09 -12.84 -24.05
N VAL A 644 -21.62 -11.62 -23.73
CA VAL A 644 -20.18 -11.33 -23.53
C VAL A 644 -19.72 -11.64 -22.10
N VAL A 645 -20.64 -11.81 -21.15
CA VAL A 645 -20.32 -12.09 -19.73
C VAL A 645 -20.07 -13.59 -19.46
N GLY A 646 -20.14 -14.46 -20.48
CA GLY A 646 -20.22 -15.92 -20.28
C GLY A 646 -19.16 -16.81 -20.95
N THR A 647 -18.18 -16.29 -21.70
CA THR A 647 -17.31 -17.18 -22.51
C THR A 647 -15.83 -17.00 -22.25
N ASN A 648 -15.27 -17.96 -21.49
CA ASN A 648 -13.86 -18.32 -21.56
C ASN A 648 -13.53 -18.76 -23.01
N ARG A 649 -12.79 -17.95 -23.77
CA ARG A 649 -11.68 -18.41 -24.63
C ARG A 649 -11.00 -17.27 -25.38
N SER A 650 -9.68 -17.38 -25.39
CA SER A 650 -8.74 -16.84 -26.37
C SER A 650 -9.30 -16.78 -27.80
N THR A 651 -8.88 -15.72 -28.52
CA THR A 651 -9.05 -15.41 -29.95
C THR A 651 -10.43 -14.94 -30.42
N LEU A 652 -10.67 -13.63 -30.37
CA LEU A 652 -11.40 -12.92 -31.44
C LEU A 652 -11.03 -11.42 -31.44
N ASN A 653 -10.07 -11.04 -32.28
CA ASN A 653 -9.95 -9.66 -32.73
C ASN A 653 -11.18 -9.34 -33.59
N ASN A 654 -11.82 -8.18 -33.37
CA ASN A 654 -12.93 -7.59 -34.14
C ASN A 654 -14.38 -7.81 -33.61
N ALA A 655 -14.62 -7.63 -32.30
CA ALA A 655 -15.98 -7.35 -31.80
C ALA A 655 -16.07 -5.87 -31.36
N PRO A 656 -17.06 -5.10 -31.82
CA PRO A 656 -17.21 -3.70 -31.44
C PRO A 656 -17.49 -3.55 -29.94
N SER A 657 -16.69 -2.75 -29.26
CA SER A 657 -16.62 -2.70 -27.79
C SER A 657 -17.21 -1.43 -27.17
N ILE A 658 -17.61 -0.46 -28.00
CA ILE A 658 -18.06 0.87 -27.58
C ILE A 658 -19.54 1.11 -27.91
N GLN A 659 -20.24 1.86 -27.07
CA GLN A 659 -21.63 2.26 -27.31
C GLN A 659 -21.73 3.22 -28.51
N CYS A 660 -22.68 2.95 -29.42
CA CYS A 660 -22.96 3.86 -30.52
C CYS A 660 -23.46 5.21 -30.00
N THR A 661 -22.67 6.25 -30.23
CA THR A 661 -22.97 7.65 -29.89
C THR A 661 -22.60 8.52 -31.08
N GLN A 662 -23.13 9.74 -31.16
CA GLN A 662 -22.79 10.66 -32.26
C GLN A 662 -21.28 11.01 -32.30
N HIS A 663 -20.61 11.01 -31.14
CA HIS A 663 -19.19 11.33 -31.01
C HIS A 663 -18.26 10.11 -31.14
N MET A 664 -18.80 8.89 -30.99
CA MET A 664 -18.09 7.60 -31.06
C MET A 664 -16.90 7.46 -30.08
N CYS A 665 -16.91 8.21 -28.98
CA CYS A 665 -15.81 8.23 -28.02
C CYS A 665 -16.02 7.26 -26.86
N PRO A 666 -15.01 6.45 -26.48
CA PRO A 666 -15.02 5.61 -25.29
C PRO A 666 -15.30 6.38 -23.99
N ILE A 667 -14.83 7.62 -23.88
CA ILE A 667 -14.97 8.44 -22.68
C ILE A 667 -15.53 9.81 -23.04
N ARG A 668 -16.43 10.32 -22.20
CA ARG A 668 -16.88 11.71 -22.25
C ARG A 668 -16.65 12.36 -20.91
N VAL A 669 -16.02 13.53 -20.94
CA VAL A 669 -15.92 14.43 -19.79
C VAL A 669 -16.96 15.54 -19.95
N HIS A 670 -17.80 15.72 -18.95
CA HIS A 670 -18.79 16.78 -18.91
C HIS A 670 -18.40 17.83 -17.88
N TRP A 671 -18.30 19.09 -18.31
CA TRP A 671 -18.03 20.23 -17.44
C TRP A 671 -19.29 21.09 -17.33
N HIS A 672 -19.79 21.23 -16.11
CA HIS A 672 -21.02 21.97 -15.81
C HIS A 672 -20.74 23.11 -14.82
N VAL A 673 -20.97 24.35 -15.24
CA VAL A 673 -20.94 25.51 -14.34
C VAL A 673 -22.26 25.53 -13.55
N LYS A 674 -22.19 25.14 -12.27
CA LYS A 674 -23.37 24.84 -11.45
C LYS A 674 -23.93 26.08 -10.76
N LEU A 675 -23.09 26.82 -10.04
CA LEU A 675 -23.52 27.99 -9.25
C LEU A 675 -22.42 29.04 -9.17
N ASN A 676 -22.86 30.29 -9.03
CA ASN A 676 -22.00 31.47 -8.88
C ASN A 676 -22.35 32.22 -7.60
N TYR A 677 -21.50 32.16 -6.58
CA TYR A 677 -21.66 32.89 -5.31
C TYR A 677 -20.98 34.26 -5.38
N LYS A 678 -20.95 35.02 -4.28
CA LYS A 678 -20.26 36.32 -4.24
C LYS A 678 -18.75 36.14 -4.44
N GLU A 679 -18.11 35.34 -3.58
CA GLU A 679 -16.66 35.13 -3.53
C GLU A 679 -16.20 33.83 -4.18
N TYR A 680 -17.12 32.89 -4.42
CA TYR A 680 -16.80 31.56 -4.93
C TYR A 680 -17.68 31.21 -6.13
N TRP A 681 -17.28 30.19 -6.88
CA TRP A 681 -18.13 29.56 -7.86
C TRP A 681 -17.93 28.04 -7.83
N ARG A 682 -18.94 27.33 -8.30
CA ARG A 682 -19.02 25.88 -8.20
C ARG A 682 -19.16 25.27 -9.58
N VAL A 683 -18.30 24.31 -9.87
CA VAL A 683 -18.34 23.49 -11.08
C VAL A 683 -18.60 22.05 -10.69
N LYS A 684 -19.31 21.34 -11.56
CA LYS A 684 -19.48 19.89 -11.50
C LYS A 684 -18.80 19.26 -12.71
N ILE A 685 -17.95 18.28 -12.44
CA ILE A 685 -17.32 17.44 -13.46
C ILE A 685 -17.99 16.08 -13.42
N SER A 686 -18.37 15.55 -14.58
CA SER A 686 -18.84 14.16 -14.71
C SER A 686 -18.05 13.44 -15.78
N VAL A 687 -17.48 12.28 -15.48
CA VAL A 687 -16.81 11.42 -16.47
C VAL A 687 -17.68 10.20 -16.72
N THR A 688 -18.06 9.97 -17.98
CA THR A 688 -18.90 8.84 -18.41
C THR A 688 -18.09 7.87 -19.26
N ASN A 689 -18.19 6.58 -18.94
CA ASN A 689 -17.60 5.49 -19.72
C ASN A 689 -18.64 4.95 -20.72
N PHE A 690 -18.24 4.78 -21.97
CA PHE A 690 -19.02 4.19 -23.06
C PHE A 690 -18.37 2.91 -23.62
N ASN A 691 -17.27 2.44 -23.02
CA ASN A 691 -16.58 1.22 -23.40
C ASN A 691 -17.08 0.04 -22.54
N TYR A 692 -17.73 -0.94 -23.17
CA TYR A 692 -18.28 -2.12 -22.49
C TYR A 692 -17.22 -3.14 -22.06
N GLN A 693 -16.01 -3.08 -22.62
CA GLN A 693 -14.96 -4.07 -22.36
C GLN A 693 -13.94 -3.61 -21.31
N VAL A 694 -13.95 -2.33 -20.93
CA VAL A 694 -12.91 -1.72 -20.11
C VAL A 694 -13.51 -1.03 -18.89
N ASN A 695 -13.08 -1.47 -17.71
CA ASN A 695 -13.28 -0.78 -16.44
C ASN A 695 -12.00 -0.01 -16.09
N TYR A 696 -12.10 1.29 -15.82
CA TYR A 696 -10.92 2.09 -15.50
C TYR A 696 -10.69 2.12 -14.00
N THR A 697 -9.69 1.39 -13.51
CA THR A 697 -9.34 1.23 -12.08
C THR A 697 -8.29 2.22 -11.55
N GLN A 698 -7.63 2.98 -12.43
CA GLN A 698 -6.58 3.95 -12.07
C GLN A 698 -6.68 5.24 -12.89
N TRP A 699 -7.89 5.64 -13.27
CA TRP A 699 -8.11 6.79 -14.15
C TRP A 699 -7.53 8.11 -13.60
N THR A 700 -7.09 8.97 -14.51
CA THR A 700 -6.58 10.31 -14.23
C THR A 700 -7.23 11.32 -15.17
N LEU A 701 -7.56 12.49 -14.65
CA LEU A 701 -8.16 13.60 -15.40
C LEU A 701 -7.32 14.84 -15.15
N VAL A 702 -6.74 15.43 -16.19
CA VAL A 702 -6.04 16.72 -16.08
C VAL A 702 -6.90 17.79 -16.73
N VAL A 703 -7.08 18.89 -16.02
CA VAL A 703 -7.81 20.06 -16.50
C VAL A 703 -6.88 21.25 -16.49
N GLN A 704 -6.87 21.98 -17.59
CA GLN A 704 -6.20 23.28 -17.68
C GLN A 704 -7.24 24.39 -17.65
N HIS A 705 -7.22 25.20 -16.59
CA HIS A 705 -8.09 26.34 -16.40
C HIS A 705 -7.39 27.40 -15.51
N PRO A 706 -7.40 28.69 -15.90
CA PRO A 706 -6.67 29.76 -15.19
C PRO A 706 -6.90 29.80 -13.68
N ASN A 707 -8.13 29.55 -13.25
CA ASN A 707 -8.52 29.62 -11.84
C ASN A 707 -8.23 28.36 -10.99
N LEU A 708 -7.59 27.32 -11.56
CA LEU A 708 -7.22 26.11 -10.78
C LEU A 708 -6.10 26.38 -9.77
N ASN A 709 -5.44 27.53 -9.85
CA ASN A 709 -4.55 28.04 -8.81
C ASN A 709 -5.30 28.36 -7.50
N ASN A 710 -6.61 28.65 -7.56
CA ASN A 710 -7.44 29.07 -6.42
C ASN A 710 -8.54 28.03 -6.08
N VAL A 711 -8.18 26.75 -6.12
CA VAL A 711 -9.07 25.65 -5.69
C VAL A 711 -9.20 25.65 -4.18
N THR A 712 -10.42 25.79 -3.67
CA THR A 712 -10.68 25.75 -2.22
C THR A 712 -11.06 24.36 -1.75
N GLN A 713 -11.90 23.66 -2.52
CA GLN A 713 -12.37 22.32 -2.15
C GLN A 713 -12.70 21.49 -3.39
N VAL A 714 -12.30 20.22 -3.36
CA VAL A 714 -12.68 19.21 -4.35
C VAL A 714 -13.42 18.09 -3.63
N PHE A 715 -14.58 17.72 -4.14
CA PHE A 715 -15.43 16.68 -3.58
C PHE A 715 -15.25 15.38 -4.37
N SER A 716 -15.24 14.24 -3.68
CA SER A 716 -15.25 12.88 -4.26
C SER A 716 -14.04 12.48 -5.11
N PHE A 717 -13.20 13.41 -5.59
CA PHE A 717 -11.97 13.14 -6.32
C PHE A 717 -10.77 13.59 -5.47
N ALA A 718 -9.64 12.92 -5.61
CA ALA A 718 -8.36 13.46 -5.15
C ALA A 718 -7.89 14.55 -6.13
N TYR A 719 -7.25 15.60 -5.62
CA TYR A 719 -6.74 16.72 -6.40
C TYR A 719 -5.26 16.95 -6.13
N LYS A 720 -4.50 17.17 -7.21
CA LYS A 720 -3.10 17.54 -7.15
C LYS A 720 -2.81 18.62 -8.18
N PRO A 721 -2.32 19.81 -7.78
CA PRO A 721 -1.93 20.83 -8.74
C PRO A 721 -0.71 20.34 -9.55
N LEU A 722 -0.72 20.60 -10.85
CA LEU A 722 0.41 20.35 -11.74
C LEU A 722 1.10 21.69 -12.01
N VAL A 723 2.26 21.87 -11.37
CA VAL A 723 3.09 23.07 -11.53
C VAL A 723 4.43 22.67 -12.15
N PRO A 724 4.46 22.34 -13.46
CA PRO A 724 5.69 21.94 -14.14
C PRO A 724 6.70 23.11 -14.24
N TYR A 725 6.20 24.35 -14.27
CA TYR A 725 6.99 25.58 -14.31
C TYR A 725 6.50 26.56 -13.26
N ARG A 726 7.42 27.30 -12.60
CA ARG A 726 7.06 28.32 -11.57
C ARG A 726 6.16 29.45 -12.09
N SER A 727 5.96 29.56 -13.40
CA SER A 727 5.25 30.65 -14.08
C SER A 727 3.78 30.38 -14.40
N THR A 728 3.31 29.12 -14.37
CA THR A 728 1.93 28.76 -14.76
C THR A 728 1.36 27.68 -13.85
N ASN A 729 0.44 28.08 -12.97
CA ASN A 729 -0.28 27.20 -12.02
C ASN A 729 -1.74 26.96 -12.46
N ASP A 730 -2.00 26.93 -13.76
CA ASP A 730 -3.34 26.85 -14.33
C ASP A 730 -3.82 25.41 -14.55
N SER A 731 -3.07 24.42 -14.08
CA SER A 731 -3.29 23.01 -14.42
C SER A 731 -3.44 22.15 -13.16
N GLY A 732 -4.47 21.29 -13.16
CA GLY A 732 -4.84 20.47 -12.02
C GLY A 732 -5.12 19.03 -12.43
N MET A 733 -4.57 18.08 -11.70
CA MET A 733 -4.79 16.65 -11.88
C MET A 733 -5.81 16.13 -10.85
N PHE A 734 -6.76 15.34 -11.33
CA PHE A 734 -7.79 14.67 -10.56
C PHE A 734 -7.70 13.16 -10.76
N TYR A 735 -7.97 12.38 -9.70
CA TYR A 735 -8.00 10.92 -9.77
C TYR A 735 -8.94 10.34 -8.70
N GLY A 736 -9.30 9.07 -8.86
CA GLY A 736 -10.29 8.40 -8.00
C GLY A 736 -9.80 8.15 -6.57
N LEU A 737 -10.72 8.26 -5.62
CA LEU A 737 -10.52 7.86 -4.23
C LEU A 737 -10.75 6.35 -4.09
N LYS A 738 -9.79 5.67 -3.47
CA LYS A 738 -9.81 4.22 -3.26
C LYS A 738 -11.11 3.78 -2.57
N PHE A 739 -11.77 2.77 -3.11
CA PHE A 739 -13.05 2.21 -2.65
C PHE A 739 -14.30 3.12 -2.81
N PHE A 740 -14.17 4.34 -3.35
CA PHE A 740 -15.32 5.24 -3.55
C PHE A 740 -15.63 5.42 -5.04
N ASN A 741 -14.63 5.81 -5.82
CA ASN A 741 -14.72 6.07 -7.26
C ASN A 741 -13.38 5.81 -7.96
N ASP A 742 -12.52 4.99 -7.36
CA ASP A 742 -11.29 4.46 -7.94
C ASP A 742 -11.56 3.59 -9.16
N VAL A 743 -12.77 3.03 -9.27
CA VAL A 743 -13.19 2.30 -10.45
C VAL A 743 -14.34 2.99 -11.17
N LEU A 744 -14.08 3.46 -12.39
CA LEU A 744 -15.11 3.90 -13.33
C LEU A 744 -15.66 2.66 -14.05
N MET A 745 -16.70 2.08 -13.44
CA MET A 745 -17.40 0.88 -13.91
C MET A 745 -18.56 1.23 -14.86
N GLU A 746 -18.92 0.25 -15.69
CA GLU A 746 -20.10 0.20 -16.56
C GLU A 746 -20.11 1.21 -17.72
N ALA A 747 -20.65 0.76 -18.87
CA ALA A 747 -20.99 1.63 -19.98
C ALA A 747 -22.51 1.82 -20.04
N GLY A 748 -22.96 3.08 -20.09
CA GLY A 748 -24.39 3.45 -20.07
C GLY A 748 -24.73 4.54 -19.04
N PRO A 749 -26.03 4.79 -18.77
CA PRO A 749 -26.49 5.88 -17.89
C PRO A 749 -25.95 5.81 -16.45
N SER A 750 -25.68 4.59 -15.97
CA SER A 750 -25.19 4.29 -14.61
C SER A 750 -23.66 4.37 -14.49
N GLY A 751 -22.94 4.36 -15.62
CA GLY A 751 -21.47 4.27 -15.69
C GLY A 751 -20.78 5.63 -15.69
N ASN A 752 -21.06 6.46 -14.68
CA ASN A 752 -20.42 7.76 -14.55
C ASN A 752 -19.92 8.04 -13.13
N ILE A 753 -18.80 8.75 -13.04
CA ILE A 753 -18.29 9.33 -11.81
C ILE A 753 -18.49 10.83 -11.87
N GLN A 754 -18.72 11.45 -10.70
CA GLN A 754 -18.97 12.88 -10.61
C GLN A 754 -18.20 13.48 -9.44
N SER A 755 -17.78 14.73 -9.63
CA SER A 755 -17.12 15.54 -8.62
C SER A 755 -17.65 16.96 -8.70
N GLU A 756 -17.63 17.63 -7.56
CA GLU A 756 -17.85 19.06 -7.51
C GLU A 756 -16.56 19.73 -7.05
N LEU A 757 -16.33 20.94 -7.52
CA LEU A 757 -15.21 21.76 -7.13
C LEU A 757 -15.71 23.16 -6.79
N ILE A 758 -15.16 23.72 -5.72
CA ILE A 758 -15.34 25.11 -5.32
C ILE A 758 -14.04 25.82 -5.60
N LEU A 759 -14.18 26.95 -6.29
CA LEU A 759 -13.08 27.80 -6.72
C LEU A 759 -13.34 29.19 -6.16
N GLU A 760 -12.32 29.79 -5.55
CA GLU A 760 -12.37 31.19 -5.15
C GLU A 760 -12.28 32.08 -6.40
N LYS A 761 -12.95 33.24 -6.35
CA LYS A 761 -12.89 34.21 -7.42
C LYS A 761 -11.74 35.16 -7.17
N ASP A 762 -10.84 35.21 -8.13
CA ASP A 762 -9.92 36.32 -8.25
C ASP A 762 -10.64 37.50 -8.93
N ILE A 763 -10.73 38.63 -8.23
CA ILE A 763 -11.41 39.85 -8.69
C ILE A 763 -10.81 40.37 -10.00
N ASP A 764 -9.51 40.16 -10.22
CA ASP A 764 -8.80 40.71 -11.37
C ASP A 764 -8.95 39.85 -12.62
N THR A 765 -9.19 38.54 -12.46
CA THR A 765 -9.19 37.58 -13.57
C THR A 765 -10.54 36.90 -13.83
N PHE A 766 -11.44 36.87 -12.83
CA PHE A 766 -12.73 36.19 -12.96
C PHE A 766 -13.67 36.93 -13.92
N THR A 767 -14.07 36.24 -14.99
CA THR A 767 -15.07 36.75 -15.92
C THR A 767 -15.92 35.62 -16.50
N PHE A 768 -17.12 35.96 -16.97
CA PHE A 768 -17.92 35.05 -17.78
C PHE A 768 -17.89 35.39 -19.27
N LYS A 769 -17.11 36.41 -19.65
CA LYS A 769 -16.88 36.74 -21.06
C LYS A 769 -16.13 35.63 -21.77
N GLU A 770 -16.46 35.44 -23.04
CA GLU A 770 -15.70 34.60 -23.99
C GLU A 770 -15.46 33.16 -23.49
N GLY A 771 -16.38 32.63 -22.69
CA GLY A 771 -16.30 31.26 -22.22
C GLY A 771 -15.22 30.98 -21.17
N TRP A 772 -14.71 32.01 -20.48
CA TRP A 772 -13.61 31.88 -19.51
C TRP A 772 -13.83 30.82 -18.42
N ALA A 773 -15.08 30.59 -17.99
CA ALA A 773 -15.41 29.60 -16.96
C ALA A 773 -15.32 28.13 -17.44
N PHE A 774 -15.01 27.92 -18.72
CA PHE A 774 -14.79 26.60 -19.30
C PHE A 774 -13.29 26.31 -19.43
N PRO A 775 -12.88 25.04 -19.30
CA PRO A 775 -11.48 24.67 -19.37
C PRO A 775 -10.92 24.91 -20.77
N ARG A 776 -9.62 25.20 -20.83
CA ARG A 776 -8.89 25.37 -22.10
C ARG A 776 -8.63 24.01 -22.74
N ASN A 777 -8.09 23.08 -21.95
CA ASN A 777 -7.77 21.72 -22.37
C ASN A 777 -8.15 20.73 -21.27
N ILE A 778 -8.50 19.51 -21.69
CA ILE A 778 -8.76 18.38 -20.79
C ILE A 778 -8.00 17.18 -21.33
N TYR A 779 -7.32 16.46 -20.44
CA TYR A 779 -6.66 15.19 -20.75
C TYR A 779 -7.24 14.08 -19.88
N PHE A 780 -7.55 12.93 -20.47
CA PHE A 780 -8.01 11.75 -19.74
C PHE A 780 -7.01 10.61 -19.94
N ASN A 781 -6.47 10.06 -18.84
CA ASN A 781 -5.41 9.05 -18.85
C ASN A 781 -4.17 9.45 -19.68
N GLY A 782 -3.95 10.76 -19.81
CA GLY A 782 -2.90 11.38 -20.61
C GLY A 782 -3.25 11.66 -22.08
N ASP A 783 -4.39 11.18 -22.59
CA ASP A 783 -4.84 11.50 -23.94
C ASP A 783 -5.61 12.82 -23.95
N GLU A 784 -5.30 13.69 -24.91
CA GLU A 784 -6.01 14.96 -25.08
C GLU A 784 -7.43 14.72 -25.60
N CYS A 785 -8.42 15.25 -24.88
CA CYS A 785 -9.82 15.13 -25.26
C CYS A 785 -10.22 16.18 -26.29
N LYS A 786 -11.08 15.81 -27.24
CA LYS A 786 -11.59 16.77 -28.21
C LYS A 786 -12.56 17.76 -27.54
N MET A 787 -12.18 19.03 -27.52
CA MET A 787 -13.00 20.16 -27.04
C MET A 787 -13.99 20.64 -28.13
N PRO A 788 -15.18 21.13 -27.76
CA PRO A 788 -16.04 21.93 -28.64
C PRO A 788 -15.35 23.21 -29.11
N LEU A 789 -15.85 23.84 -30.17
CA LEU A 789 -15.34 25.14 -30.60
C LEU A 789 -15.76 26.21 -29.58
N PRO A 790 -14.90 27.22 -29.30
CA PRO A 790 -15.23 28.29 -28.36
C PRO A 790 -16.53 29.06 -28.69
N GLU A 791 -16.89 29.14 -29.97
CA GLU A 791 -18.14 29.76 -30.44
C GLU A 791 -19.40 29.00 -29.99
N ASP A 792 -19.27 27.70 -29.74
CA ASP A 792 -20.37 26.83 -29.30
C ASP A 792 -20.51 26.80 -27.78
N TYR A 793 -19.67 27.52 -27.03
CA TYR A 793 -19.68 27.47 -25.57
C TYR A 793 -20.99 28.03 -25.00
N PRO A 794 -21.54 27.44 -23.93
CA PRO A 794 -22.77 27.92 -23.35
C PRO A 794 -22.66 29.39 -22.90
N PHE A 795 -23.67 30.19 -23.21
CA PHE A 795 -23.74 31.59 -22.78
C PHE A 795 -23.72 31.74 -21.25
N LEU A 796 -22.98 32.73 -20.75
CA LEU A 796 -22.85 33.07 -19.34
C LEU A 796 -23.03 34.60 -19.13
N PRO A 797 -24.08 35.05 -18.43
CA PRO A 797 -24.28 36.46 -18.13
C PRO A 797 -23.34 36.93 -17.00
N ASN A 798 -22.69 38.09 -17.17
CA ASN A 798 -21.74 38.66 -16.20
C ASN A 798 -22.37 39.14 -14.87
N SER A 799 -23.68 39.03 -14.68
CA SER A 799 -24.39 39.50 -13.49
C SER A 799 -25.10 38.35 -12.76
N ALA A 800 -24.88 38.27 -11.45
CA ALA A 800 -25.79 37.54 -10.57
C ALA A 800 -27.15 38.28 -10.60
N HIS A 801 -28.27 37.55 -10.67
CA HIS A 801 -29.57 38.17 -10.52
C HIS A 801 -29.64 38.88 -9.16
N SER A 802 -29.52 40.21 -9.19
CA SER A 802 -29.93 41.05 -8.08
C SER A 802 -31.41 40.82 -7.87
N ASN A 803 -31.80 40.40 -6.67
CA ASN A 803 -33.20 40.29 -6.27
C ASN A 803 -33.88 41.65 -6.45
N GLN A 804 -34.60 41.84 -7.57
CA GLN A 804 -35.34 43.08 -7.85
C GLN A 804 -36.41 43.40 -6.79
N ILE A 805 -36.72 42.44 -5.91
CA ILE A 805 -37.68 42.58 -4.81
C ILE A 805 -37.19 43.59 -3.76
N ALA A 806 -35.87 43.72 -3.53
CA ALA A 806 -35.35 44.66 -2.53
C ALA A 806 -35.37 46.14 -2.99
N SER A 807 -35.36 46.38 -4.31
CA SER A 807 -35.45 47.75 -4.86
C SER A 807 -36.88 48.28 -4.90
N LEU A 808 -37.86 47.39 -5.11
CA LEU A 808 -39.28 47.74 -5.13
C LEU A 808 -39.83 48.01 -3.72
N THR A 809 -39.35 47.29 -2.70
CA THR A 809 -39.75 47.55 -1.31
C THR A 809 -39.18 48.88 -0.79
N LEU A 810 -37.95 49.25 -1.17
CA LEU A 810 -37.37 50.55 -0.81
C LEU A 810 -38.11 51.72 -1.49
N ALA A 811 -38.46 51.56 -2.78
CA ALA A 811 -39.23 52.55 -3.53
C ALA A 811 -40.66 52.69 -2.99
N ALA A 812 -41.32 51.58 -2.64
CA ALA A 812 -42.64 51.61 -2.01
C ALA A 812 -42.60 52.24 -0.60
N PHE A 813 -41.55 51.98 0.18
CA PHE A 813 -41.37 52.60 1.50
C PHE A 813 -41.12 54.11 1.40
N LEU A 814 -40.33 54.55 0.42
CA LEU A 814 -40.12 55.98 0.12
C LEU A 814 -41.38 56.67 -0.40
N LEU A 815 -42.21 55.97 -1.18
CA LEU A 815 -43.50 56.51 -1.63
C LEU A 815 -44.50 56.62 -0.47
N LEU A 816 -44.52 55.64 0.44
CA LEU A 816 -45.35 55.64 1.64
C LEU A 816 -44.94 56.72 2.65
N THR A 817 -43.64 56.99 2.81
CA THR A 817 -43.20 58.11 3.65
C THR A 817 -43.55 59.45 3.01
N LEU A 818 -43.40 59.62 1.69
CA LEU A 818 -43.81 60.85 1.00
C LEU A 818 -45.32 61.10 1.07
N LEU A 819 -46.15 60.05 1.03
CA LEU A 819 -47.61 60.14 1.19
C LEU A 819 -48.05 60.37 2.65
N ALA A 820 -47.20 60.11 3.64
CA ALA A 820 -47.50 60.38 5.06
C ALA A 820 -47.14 61.82 5.49
N PHE A 821 -46.40 62.56 4.65
CA PHE A 821 -46.02 63.96 4.87
C PHE A 821 -46.84 64.96 4.04
N TRP A 822 -47.88 64.48 3.34
CA TRP A 822 -48.91 65.28 2.66
C TRP A 822 -50.25 65.01 3.36
#